data_AF-A0AAD3T8F0-F1
#
_entry.id   AF-A0AAD3T8F0-F1
#
_cell.length_a   1.000
_cell.length_b   1.000
_cell.length_c   1.000
_cell.angle_alpha   90.00
_cell.angle_beta   90.00
_cell.angle_gamma   90.00
#
_symmetry.space_group_name_H-M   'P 1'
#
loop_
_entity.id
_entity.type
_entity.pdbx_description
1 polymer ?
#
loop_
_entity_poly.entity_id
_entity_poly.type
_entity_poly.pdbx_seq_one_letter_code
_entity_poly.pdbx_strand_id
1 'polypeptide(L)'
;MADEMPPKLTAPPRSLLPQTGRSTSLTSDGVAQPRATPTPLASDGQALPRATPTPLASDGQALPRATPTLLASDGQTLPRATPLPLAAADDPILPRAIPLPAKQTMPLAPLQPRSDRIGMFLTSDDQLLTRHVEETHVPNGSPIDVRPLFQLIEDIIARSTQTLFAPGPGAQVPKEAMMIEGKDSFTTLVSIPDLPLIIDRIFCEMACKSWVGSNAHDATISVLKLLAHFPWEAKVVLTLAAFALTYGEFWLLAQNYSANPLANSMARLKQLRLVTEQSGSFTHQFDAVNKLIKAILNVTRCFVDFKDLPSIYIMEEEPTLKAIKNYFPIAVYWTIRSIVGAAAHITTLTSSGHEYSPSTAEAWEISNWEHKLTTIYDHFMSIIRRLTELIEKKREDEAYETLQNFIYKMIHIDNIPVLIRLIDGKADPLPLYDCSYKRQVQLEVLRGKNVLLLISDLNISQEELSMLEQIYNETKLHQYEIVWIPIVDRSIQWSDVVQARFEGLLGPMRWYSVYQPSKLDAAVIKFVRDDWNFMGKPILVVLDPQGKVVSPNAIHMMYIWGSTAFPFTSKREEALWLGESWKLELLVDAIDHRISDLIRDGKYILMHGGDDIEWIRKFTGQARIVADSAGIKLEMVYVGKSHAQRNAISKVTAAILSDDLSLCLKDPTTVWSFWRRIQSMLLSKIQLEQADNHSDIITQEIKRLLSYDRSPGGWALLAEGSTVVLHGHGSTFYTTLLQYEKEWKNEVALLGFARAIQAHKRKFDIREAPYCARFDFPTSVGRIPKGMQCPECNLAMEKQVTFVCCHEGALASAELTSPLPQAVPPAV
;
A
#
# COMPACT_ATOMS: atom_id res chain seq x y z
N MET A 1 43.20 5.32 -31.09
CA MET A 1 44.64 5.30 -31.47
C MET A 1 45.13 6.69 -31.14
N ALA A 2 45.80 6.83 -29.99
CA ALA A 2 47.24 7.13 -29.89
C ALA A 2 47.48 8.66 -29.98
N ASP A 3 48.35 9.30 -29.20
CA ASP A 3 49.64 8.80 -28.70
C ASP A 3 49.93 8.96 -27.19
N GLU A 4 50.80 8.06 -26.74
CA GLU A 4 51.89 8.10 -25.73
C GLU A 4 51.89 8.97 -24.44
N MET A 5 52.35 8.30 -23.37
CA MET A 5 52.94 8.77 -22.10
C MET A 5 54.23 7.94 -21.87
N PRO A 6 55.07 8.20 -20.85
CA PRO A 6 55.63 9.45 -20.31
C PRO A 6 57.16 9.32 -20.04
N PRO A 7 57.81 10.24 -19.30
CA PRO A 7 59.11 9.99 -18.67
C PRO A 7 59.05 9.69 -17.14
N LYS A 8 60.04 8.93 -16.66
CA LYS A 8 60.35 8.55 -15.24
C LYS A 8 60.95 9.78 -14.49
N LEU A 9 61.22 9.86 -13.18
CA LEU A 9 61.62 8.95 -12.07
C LEU A 9 60.94 9.42 -10.73
N THR A 10 61.10 8.89 -9.49
CA THR A 10 62.26 8.30 -8.76
C THR A 10 61.79 7.52 -7.49
N ALA A 11 62.68 6.74 -6.84
CA ALA A 11 62.45 5.95 -5.61
C ALA A 11 63.82 5.63 -4.92
N PRO A 12 63.93 4.87 -3.80
CA PRO A 12 62.92 4.30 -2.89
C PRO A 12 62.99 4.98 -1.49
N PRO A 13 63.54 4.49 -0.33
CA PRO A 13 64.17 3.21 0.06
C PRO A 13 63.56 2.46 1.29
N ARG A 14 63.87 1.15 1.40
CA ARG A 14 64.24 0.29 2.58
C ARG A 14 63.61 0.51 3.99
N SER A 15 63.43 -0.50 4.86
CA SER A 15 63.45 -2.00 4.84
C SER A 15 63.10 -2.49 6.27
N LEU A 16 62.48 -3.65 6.51
CA LEU A 16 63.14 -4.97 6.69
C LEU A 16 62.08 -6.06 7.02
N LEU A 17 62.27 -7.28 6.50
CA LEU A 17 61.68 -8.53 7.02
C LEU A 17 62.63 -9.70 6.68
N PRO A 18 62.93 -10.63 7.62
CA PRO A 18 63.65 -11.87 7.32
C PRO A 18 62.70 -12.98 6.83
N GLN A 19 63.24 -13.95 6.08
CA GLN A 19 62.52 -15.14 5.59
C GLN A 19 62.95 -16.42 6.34
N THR A 20 62.38 -17.56 5.89
CA THR A 20 62.78 -18.98 6.10
C THR A 20 62.22 -19.67 7.37
N GLY A 21 61.79 -20.94 7.29
CA GLY A 21 61.56 -21.75 6.08
C GLY A 21 61.15 -23.22 6.30
N ARG A 22 60.45 -23.78 5.30
CA ARG A 22 60.26 -25.21 4.91
C ARG A 22 59.97 -26.31 5.97
N SER A 23 58.74 -26.84 5.87
CA SER A 23 58.42 -28.21 5.41
C SER A 23 59.02 -29.47 6.06
N THR A 24 58.14 -30.32 6.61
CA THR A 24 58.17 -31.80 6.46
C THR A 24 56.74 -32.36 6.41
N SER A 25 56.56 -33.54 5.82
CA SER A 25 55.28 -34.23 5.57
C SER A 25 55.32 -35.69 6.04
N LEU A 26 54.20 -36.25 6.53
CA LEU A 26 53.80 -37.68 6.64
C LEU A 26 52.29 -37.62 7.01
N THR A 27 51.30 -38.14 6.25
CA THR A 27 50.82 -39.54 6.14
C THR A 27 50.59 -40.20 7.52
N SER A 28 49.48 -40.88 7.83
CA SER A 28 48.55 -41.68 6.98
C SER A 28 47.22 -41.98 7.70
N ASP A 29 46.18 -42.37 6.94
CA ASP A 29 45.07 -43.34 7.20
C ASP A 29 44.35 -43.40 8.57
N GLY A 30 43.03 -43.67 8.67
CA GLY A 30 42.03 -43.94 7.63
C GLY A 30 40.79 -44.68 8.18
N VAL A 31 39.98 -45.27 7.28
CA VAL A 31 38.85 -46.21 7.54
C VAL A 31 37.53 -45.60 8.06
N ALA A 32 36.41 -46.22 7.66
CA ALA A 32 35.02 -45.88 8.00
C ALA A 32 34.16 -47.17 8.14
N GLN A 33 32.84 -47.03 8.30
CA GLN A 33 31.80 -48.10 8.37
C GLN A 33 31.71 -48.88 9.71
N PRO A 34 30.64 -49.69 9.98
CA PRO A 34 29.25 -49.64 9.45
C PRO A 34 28.12 -49.73 10.53
N ARG A 35 26.90 -49.48 10.04
CA ARG A 35 25.61 -50.14 10.37
C ARG A 35 25.65 -51.38 11.30
N ALA A 36 24.77 -51.41 12.31
CA ALA A 36 24.40 -52.61 13.05
C ALA A 36 22.88 -52.83 13.10
N THR A 37 22.45 -54.10 13.03
CA THR A 37 21.07 -54.56 13.26
C THR A 37 21.12 -56.01 13.72
N PRO A 38 20.53 -56.37 14.87
CA PRO A 38 20.26 -57.76 15.23
C PRO A 38 18.77 -58.10 15.09
N THR A 39 18.47 -59.40 14.93
CA THR A 39 17.10 -59.92 14.66
C THR A 39 16.66 -60.89 15.79
N PRO A 40 15.70 -61.83 15.62
CA PRO A 40 14.60 -61.99 16.58
C PRO A 40 14.80 -63.11 17.62
N LEU A 41 13.83 -63.20 18.54
CA LEU A 41 13.52 -64.40 19.33
C LEU A 41 12.01 -64.66 19.29
N ALA A 42 11.59 -65.91 19.48
CA ALA A 42 10.23 -66.38 19.21
C ALA A 42 9.77 -67.45 20.23
N SER A 43 8.45 -67.57 20.41
CA SER A 43 7.73 -68.85 20.64
C SER A 43 6.23 -68.62 20.88
N ASP A 44 5.39 -69.39 20.19
CA ASP A 44 4.17 -70.12 20.63
C ASP A 44 3.20 -69.52 21.68
N GLY A 45 1.87 -69.71 21.57
CA GLY A 45 1.06 -70.41 20.57
C GLY A 45 -0.36 -70.76 21.10
N GLN A 46 -1.21 -71.36 20.26
CA GLN A 46 -2.58 -71.87 20.56
C GLN A 46 -3.66 -70.79 20.91
N ALA A 47 -4.98 -71.04 20.84
CA ALA A 47 -5.80 -71.84 19.91
C ALA A 47 -7.29 -71.41 20.04
N LEU A 48 -8.10 -71.59 18.97
CA LEU A 48 -9.57 -71.42 18.99
C LEU A 48 -10.27 -72.66 19.58
N PRO A 49 -11.46 -72.55 20.21
CA PRO A 49 -12.70 -72.74 19.45
C PRO A 49 -13.97 -71.98 19.90
N ARG A 50 -14.59 -71.27 18.95
CA ARG A 50 -16.01 -71.38 18.52
C ARG A 50 -17.05 -72.02 19.48
N ALA A 51 -18.09 -71.25 19.85
CA ALA A 51 -19.40 -71.78 20.25
C ALA A 51 -20.59 -70.85 19.87
N THR A 52 -21.70 -71.46 19.46
CA THR A 52 -23.04 -70.90 19.10
C THR A 52 -23.99 -72.14 19.06
N PRO A 53 -25.35 -72.08 19.08
CA PRO A 53 -26.28 -70.92 19.15
C PRO A 53 -27.56 -71.10 20.05
N THR A 54 -28.35 -70.01 20.24
CA THR A 54 -29.85 -69.95 20.47
C THR A 54 -30.49 -70.78 21.63
N PRO A 55 -31.84 -70.80 21.90
CA PRO A 55 -33.04 -70.16 21.28
C PRO A 55 -34.10 -69.45 22.19
N LEU A 56 -35.06 -68.81 21.50
CA LEU A 56 -36.46 -68.37 21.76
C LEU A 56 -37.20 -68.55 23.13
N ALA A 57 -37.96 -67.50 23.52
CA ALA A 57 -39.45 -67.45 23.70
C ALA A 57 -39.89 -65.95 23.82
N SER A 58 -40.96 -65.40 23.18
CA SER A 58 -42.42 -65.51 23.44
C SER A 58 -42.84 -64.91 24.81
N ASP A 59 -43.86 -64.06 25.03
CA ASP A 59 -44.91 -63.33 24.25
C ASP A 59 -45.37 -62.07 25.07
N GLY A 60 -46.25 -61.12 24.69
CA GLY A 60 -47.00 -60.82 23.44
C GLY A 60 -48.20 -59.84 23.67
N GLN A 61 -48.80 -59.33 22.58
CA GLN A 61 -50.10 -58.59 22.45
C GLN A 61 -50.34 -57.14 22.98
N ALA A 62 -51.14 -56.42 22.16
CA ALA A 62 -52.19 -55.43 22.47
C ALA A 62 -51.89 -53.90 22.65
N LEU A 63 -52.64 -53.11 21.85
CA LEU A 63 -52.98 -51.68 22.06
C LEU A 63 -54.22 -51.56 22.98
N PRO A 64 -54.47 -50.37 23.56
CA PRO A 64 -55.72 -49.67 23.18
C PRO A 64 -55.54 -48.15 22.92
N ARG A 65 -56.65 -47.41 22.89
CA ARG A 65 -56.81 -46.08 22.25
C ARG A 65 -57.79 -45.18 23.04
N ALA A 66 -57.61 -43.86 22.91
CA ALA A 66 -58.60 -42.78 23.13
C ALA A 66 -58.70 -42.02 24.49
N THR A 67 -59.13 -40.77 24.32
CA THR A 67 -59.54 -39.64 25.22
C THR A 67 -60.85 -39.92 26.00
N PRO A 68 -61.43 -39.04 26.88
CA PRO A 68 -61.41 -37.54 26.99
C PRO A 68 -60.97 -37.03 28.41
N THR A 69 -61.15 -35.80 28.94
CA THR A 69 -62.16 -34.68 28.92
C THR A 69 -61.48 -33.42 29.53
N LEU A 70 -61.59 -32.12 29.14
CA LEU A 70 -62.65 -31.12 28.82
C LEU A 70 -63.22 -30.28 30.02
N LEU A 71 -63.42 -28.96 29.79
CA LEU A 71 -64.11 -27.92 30.61
C LEU A 71 -63.36 -27.43 31.90
N ALA A 72 -63.48 -26.19 32.41
CA ALA A 72 -64.25 -24.94 32.11
C ALA A 72 -63.59 -23.73 32.89
N SER A 73 -63.92 -22.42 32.83
CA SER A 73 -64.77 -21.52 31.99
C SER A 73 -64.45 -20.01 32.30
N ASP A 74 -65.12 -19.06 31.61
CA ASP A 74 -65.36 -17.62 31.96
C ASP A 74 -64.17 -16.60 31.99
N GLY A 75 -64.35 -15.29 31.68
CA GLY A 75 -65.50 -14.58 31.10
C GLY A 75 -65.37 -13.03 30.94
N GLN A 76 -65.65 -12.52 29.73
CA GLN A 76 -66.22 -11.19 29.35
C GLN A 76 -65.51 -9.79 29.51
N THR A 77 -65.42 -9.11 28.35
CA THR A 77 -65.78 -7.68 28.01
C THR A 77 -64.84 -6.45 28.21
N LEU A 78 -65.23 -5.35 27.53
CA LEU A 78 -64.48 -4.13 27.11
C LEU A 78 -65.04 -2.83 27.74
N PRO A 79 -64.32 -1.70 27.62
CA PRO A 79 -64.96 -0.42 27.26
C PRO A 79 -64.31 0.32 26.05
N ARG A 80 -64.86 1.49 25.66
CA ARG A 80 -64.57 2.23 24.40
C ARG A 80 -64.81 3.77 24.54
N ALA A 81 -64.13 4.58 23.71
CA ALA A 81 -64.58 5.87 23.08
C ALA A 81 -64.03 7.27 23.53
N THR A 82 -63.19 7.90 22.66
CA THR A 82 -63.22 9.34 22.17
C THR A 82 -62.99 10.54 23.16
N PRO A 83 -62.93 11.85 22.74
CA PRO A 83 -61.94 12.51 21.83
C PRO A 83 -61.45 13.98 22.17
N LEU A 84 -60.25 14.40 21.70
CA LEU A 84 -59.79 15.83 21.44
C LEU A 84 -59.77 16.83 22.65
N PRO A 85 -59.31 18.14 22.58
CA PRO A 85 -58.80 18.99 21.48
C PRO A 85 -57.43 19.74 21.75
N LEU A 86 -57.24 20.98 21.24
CA LEU A 86 -55.97 21.76 21.06
C LEU A 86 -55.67 22.87 22.11
N ALA A 87 -54.40 23.31 22.18
CA ALA A 87 -53.89 24.68 22.43
C ALA A 87 -52.53 24.84 21.68
N ALA A 88 -52.09 25.94 21.02
CA ALA A 88 -52.11 27.40 21.27
C ALA A 88 -50.97 27.86 22.22
N ALA A 89 -50.14 28.90 21.95
CA ALA A 89 -50.16 29.92 20.87
C ALA A 89 -48.76 30.58 20.58
N ASP A 90 -48.79 31.63 19.72
CA ASP A 90 -47.89 32.79 19.57
C ASP A 90 -46.81 32.85 18.44
N ASP A 91 -46.76 34.06 17.84
CA ASP A 91 -46.16 34.53 16.55
C ASP A 91 -45.21 35.74 16.85
N PRO A 92 -44.41 36.40 15.94
CA PRO A 92 -44.89 36.99 14.67
C PRO A 92 -43.91 37.30 13.47
N ILE A 93 -44.48 37.32 12.25
CA ILE A 93 -44.32 38.35 11.17
C ILE A 93 -42.93 38.62 10.49
N LEU A 94 -42.77 38.10 9.26
CA LEU A 94 -42.49 38.80 7.95
C LEU A 94 -41.44 39.94 7.82
N PRO A 95 -40.68 40.04 6.69
CA PRO A 95 -41.26 40.17 5.34
C PRO A 95 -40.67 39.27 4.23
N ARG A 96 -41.27 39.37 3.03
CA ARG A 96 -41.10 38.45 1.89
C ARG A 96 -40.45 39.16 0.70
N ALA A 97 -39.37 38.61 0.16
CA ALA A 97 -38.71 39.06 -1.07
C ALA A 97 -38.57 37.90 -2.08
N ILE A 98 -38.56 38.20 -3.37
CA ILE A 98 -38.59 37.21 -4.47
C ILE A 98 -37.26 37.22 -5.24
N PRO A 99 -36.61 36.06 -5.39
CA PRO A 99 -35.67 35.81 -6.49
C PRO A 99 -36.14 34.70 -7.46
N LEU A 100 -35.53 34.71 -8.65
CA LEU A 100 -35.74 33.77 -9.75
C LEU A 100 -34.99 32.43 -9.55
N PRO A 101 -35.32 31.35 -10.30
CA PRO A 101 -34.93 29.99 -9.92
C PRO A 101 -33.45 29.67 -10.12
N ALA A 102 -32.80 29.19 -9.06
CA ALA A 102 -31.48 28.58 -9.09
C ALA A 102 -31.56 27.04 -9.06
N LYS A 103 -30.63 26.35 -9.72
CA LYS A 103 -30.55 24.88 -9.73
C LYS A 103 -30.25 24.36 -8.31
N GLN A 104 -31.11 23.51 -7.76
CA GLN A 104 -30.84 22.81 -6.49
C GLN A 104 -30.15 21.47 -6.75
N THR A 105 -28.84 21.42 -6.52
CA THR A 105 -28.16 20.18 -6.12
C THR A 105 -28.52 19.87 -4.67
N MET A 106 -28.84 18.61 -4.37
CA MET A 106 -29.18 18.20 -3.00
C MET A 106 -27.94 18.03 -2.11
N PRO A 107 -28.04 18.27 -0.79
CA PRO A 107 -26.96 17.97 0.15
C PRO A 107 -26.74 16.46 0.29
N LEU A 108 -25.48 16.05 0.40
CA LEU A 108 -25.09 14.67 0.70
C LEU A 108 -25.21 14.40 2.21
N ALA A 109 -26.13 13.51 2.59
CA ALA A 109 -26.13 12.89 3.91
C ALA A 109 -25.02 11.82 4.01
N PRO A 110 -24.53 11.46 5.22
CA PRO A 110 -23.44 10.50 5.37
C PRO A 110 -23.81 9.11 4.83
N LEU A 111 -22.99 8.58 3.92
CA LEU A 111 -23.15 7.24 3.38
C LEU A 111 -22.73 6.18 4.41
N GLN A 112 -23.67 5.72 5.22
CA GLN A 112 -23.51 4.46 5.96
C GLN A 112 -23.29 3.30 4.97
N PRO A 113 -22.37 2.36 5.25
CA PRO A 113 -22.16 1.21 4.39
C PRO A 113 -23.38 0.28 4.42
N ARG A 114 -24.02 0.09 3.25
CA ARG A 114 -25.20 -0.79 3.10
C ARG A 114 -24.81 -2.27 3.27
N SER A 115 -24.95 -2.78 4.49
CA SER A 115 -24.74 -4.19 4.84
C SER A 115 -25.78 -5.12 4.19
N ASP A 116 -27.03 -4.65 4.06
CA ASP A 116 -28.21 -5.52 3.92
C ASP A 116 -28.56 -5.89 2.47
N ARG A 117 -27.58 -6.35 1.69
CA ARG A 117 -27.80 -6.82 0.31
C ARG A 117 -27.58 -8.31 0.06
N ILE A 118 -27.05 -9.07 1.03
CA ILE A 118 -26.74 -10.49 0.82
C ILE A 118 -27.99 -11.38 0.98
N GLY A 119 -28.92 -11.03 1.87
CA GLY A 119 -30.15 -11.81 2.12
C GLY A 119 -31.23 -11.76 1.02
N MET A 120 -30.98 -11.10 -0.12
CA MET A 120 -31.99 -10.84 -1.16
C MET A 120 -31.99 -11.84 -2.33
N PHE A 121 -31.19 -12.91 -2.25
CA PHE A 121 -30.92 -13.83 -3.37
C PHE A 121 -31.63 -15.20 -3.29
N LEU A 122 -32.44 -15.46 -2.26
CA LEU A 122 -33.18 -16.72 -2.10
C LEU A 122 -34.70 -16.47 -2.15
N THR A 123 -35.41 -17.21 -2.99
CA THR A 123 -36.89 -17.25 -2.93
C THR A 123 -37.37 -18.02 -1.69
N SER A 124 -38.66 -17.93 -1.36
CA SER A 124 -39.24 -18.72 -0.26
C SER A 124 -39.06 -20.23 -0.48
N ASP A 125 -39.09 -20.69 -1.74
CA ASP A 125 -38.93 -22.09 -2.10
C ASP A 125 -37.45 -22.51 -2.01
N ASP A 126 -36.52 -21.65 -2.42
CA ASP A 126 -35.08 -21.87 -2.21
C ASP A 126 -34.73 -22.01 -0.73
N GLN A 127 -35.41 -21.30 0.19
CA GLN A 127 -35.16 -21.42 1.63
C GLN A 127 -35.61 -22.77 2.21
N LEU A 128 -36.75 -23.31 1.75
CA LEU A 128 -37.21 -24.65 2.14
C LEU A 128 -36.29 -25.74 1.55
N LEU A 129 -35.89 -25.56 0.29
CA LEU A 129 -34.94 -26.42 -0.41
C LEU A 129 -33.56 -26.41 0.24
N THR A 130 -33.07 -25.24 0.69
CA THR A 130 -31.80 -25.10 1.43
C THR A 130 -31.80 -25.99 2.66
N ARG A 131 -32.84 -25.90 3.50
CA ARG A 131 -32.99 -26.76 4.70
C ARG A 131 -33.03 -28.23 4.36
N HIS A 132 -33.78 -28.63 3.32
CA HIS A 132 -33.83 -30.04 2.93
C HIS A 132 -32.49 -30.57 2.41
N VAL A 133 -31.65 -29.71 1.83
CA VAL A 133 -30.28 -30.07 1.41
C VAL A 133 -29.33 -30.11 2.62
N GLU A 134 -29.48 -29.19 3.59
CA GLU A 134 -28.76 -29.22 4.87
C GLU A 134 -29.05 -30.52 5.67
N GLU A 135 -30.29 -31.00 5.69
CA GLU A 135 -30.70 -32.29 6.27
C GLU A 135 -29.93 -33.49 5.67
N THR A 136 -29.38 -33.37 4.46
CA THR A 136 -28.53 -34.42 3.83
C THR A 136 -27.04 -34.33 4.18
N HIS A 137 -26.63 -33.39 5.02
CA HIS A 137 -25.22 -33.16 5.33
C HIS A 137 -24.89 -33.52 6.78
N VAL A 138 -24.19 -34.66 6.93
CA VAL A 138 -23.72 -35.18 8.22
C VAL A 138 -22.21 -35.42 8.11
N PRO A 139 -21.40 -34.35 7.98
CA PRO A 139 -19.97 -34.46 7.70
C PRO A 139 -19.23 -35.18 8.83
N ASN A 140 -18.29 -36.05 8.46
CA ASN A 140 -17.46 -36.79 9.41
C ASN A 140 -16.24 -36.01 9.94
N GLY A 141 -16.13 -34.72 9.62
CA GLY A 141 -15.01 -33.85 10.01
C GLY A 141 -13.66 -34.16 9.36
N SER A 142 -13.58 -35.12 8.42
CA SER A 142 -12.31 -35.53 7.83
C SER A 142 -11.86 -34.55 6.74
N PRO A 143 -10.64 -33.98 6.81
CA PRO A 143 -10.12 -33.09 5.78
C PRO A 143 -9.70 -33.89 4.54
N ILE A 144 -10.50 -33.78 3.48
CA ILE A 144 -10.24 -34.44 2.18
C ILE A 144 -9.73 -33.40 1.18
N ASP A 145 -8.51 -33.56 0.67
CA ASP A 145 -8.07 -32.79 -0.51
C ASP A 145 -8.77 -33.33 -1.77
N VAL A 146 -9.32 -32.40 -2.56
CA VAL A 146 -10.05 -32.67 -3.80
C VAL A 146 -9.44 -31.97 -5.01
N ARG A 147 -8.44 -31.10 -4.83
CA ARG A 147 -7.82 -30.35 -5.93
C ARG A 147 -7.11 -31.26 -6.95
N PRO A 148 -6.41 -32.34 -6.58
CA PRO A 148 -5.83 -33.28 -7.55
C PRO A 148 -6.89 -34.01 -8.39
N LEU A 149 -8.02 -34.38 -7.78
CA LEU A 149 -9.14 -35.02 -8.50
C LEU A 149 -9.85 -34.01 -9.43
N PHE A 150 -9.99 -32.75 -9.01
CA PHE A 150 -10.55 -31.70 -9.84
C PHE A 150 -9.66 -31.37 -11.06
N GLN A 151 -8.33 -31.36 -10.90
CA GLN A 151 -7.39 -31.19 -12.02
C GLN A 151 -7.50 -32.34 -13.05
N LEU A 152 -7.68 -33.59 -12.59
CA LEU A 152 -7.91 -34.73 -13.48
C LEU A 152 -9.25 -34.61 -14.24
N ILE A 153 -10.30 -34.11 -13.59
CA ILE A 153 -11.59 -33.80 -14.22
C ILE A 153 -11.44 -32.73 -15.32
N GLU A 154 -10.71 -31.65 -15.03
CA GLU A 154 -10.44 -30.58 -16.00
C GLU A 154 -9.70 -31.12 -17.23
N ASP A 155 -8.69 -31.98 -17.05
CA ASP A 155 -7.95 -32.62 -18.14
C ASP A 155 -8.82 -33.55 -19.01
N ILE A 156 -9.64 -34.42 -18.39
CA ILE A 156 -10.54 -35.34 -19.10
C ILE A 156 -11.54 -34.56 -19.96
N ILE A 157 -12.16 -33.51 -19.43
CA ILE A 157 -13.17 -32.71 -20.15
C ILE A 157 -12.51 -31.86 -21.24
N ALA A 158 -11.31 -31.33 -21.01
CA ALA A 158 -10.55 -30.58 -22.02
C ALA A 158 -10.16 -31.45 -23.22
N ARG A 159 -9.61 -32.65 -22.98
CA ARG A 159 -9.24 -33.60 -24.05
C ARG A 159 -10.47 -34.11 -24.81
N SER A 160 -11.59 -34.29 -24.12
CA SER A 160 -12.85 -34.73 -24.74
C SER A 160 -13.43 -33.72 -25.74
N THR A 161 -13.13 -32.42 -25.58
CA THR A 161 -13.70 -31.33 -26.39
C THR A 161 -12.79 -30.78 -27.49
N GLN A 162 -11.47 -30.96 -27.41
CA GLN A 162 -10.51 -30.39 -28.37
C GLN A 162 -10.68 -30.87 -29.82
N THR A 163 -11.17 -32.09 -30.03
CA THR A 163 -11.17 -32.76 -31.34
C THR A 163 -12.27 -32.29 -32.30
N LEU A 164 -13.22 -31.46 -31.85
CA LEU A 164 -14.32 -30.93 -32.67
C LEU A 164 -13.91 -29.86 -33.69
N PHE A 165 -12.75 -29.21 -33.51
CA PHE A 165 -12.35 -28.01 -34.25
C PHE A 165 -11.07 -28.15 -35.10
N ALA A 166 -10.66 -29.38 -35.45
CA ALA A 166 -9.48 -29.62 -36.29
C ALA A 166 -9.75 -29.30 -37.79
N PRO A 167 -9.09 -28.31 -38.40
CA PRO A 167 -9.41 -27.86 -39.77
C PRO A 167 -8.69 -28.69 -40.85
N GLY A 168 -9.27 -29.83 -41.20
CA GLY A 168 -8.97 -30.58 -42.43
C GLY A 168 -7.70 -31.45 -42.41
N PRO A 169 -7.59 -32.40 -43.38
CA PRO A 169 -6.46 -33.31 -43.46
C PRO A 169 -5.22 -32.61 -44.06
N GLY A 170 -4.33 -32.11 -43.20
CA GLY A 170 -3.07 -31.49 -43.63
C GLY A 170 -2.19 -30.90 -42.53
N ALA A 171 -2.77 -30.53 -41.39
CA ALA A 171 -1.98 -30.06 -40.24
C ALA A 171 -1.23 -31.22 -39.56
N GLN A 172 0.09 -31.05 -39.34
CA GLN A 172 0.84 -31.98 -38.51
C GLN A 172 0.47 -31.78 -37.05
N VAL A 173 0.12 -32.87 -36.35
CA VAL A 173 -0.10 -32.85 -34.89
C VAL A 173 1.23 -32.52 -34.21
N PRO A 174 1.30 -31.49 -33.33
CA PRO A 174 2.50 -31.21 -32.54
C PRO A 174 2.92 -32.43 -31.72
N LYS A 175 4.18 -32.88 -31.89
CA LYS A 175 4.71 -34.12 -31.29
C LYS A 175 4.95 -34.06 -29.77
N GLU A 176 4.50 -33.01 -29.11
CA GLU A 176 4.80 -32.68 -27.72
C GLU A 176 3.78 -33.28 -26.73
N ALA A 177 2.62 -33.76 -27.22
CA ALA A 177 1.59 -34.39 -26.40
C ALA A 177 1.95 -35.81 -25.87
N MET A 178 3.21 -36.25 -25.99
CA MET A 178 3.65 -37.61 -25.67
C MET A 178 4.66 -37.69 -24.50
N MET A 179 4.62 -36.73 -23.57
CA MET A 179 5.22 -36.89 -22.24
C MET A 179 4.26 -36.39 -21.16
N ILE A 180 3.64 -37.33 -20.46
CA ILE A 180 3.15 -37.12 -19.09
C ILE A 180 4.16 -37.81 -18.17
N GLU A 181 4.75 -37.08 -17.23
CA GLU A 181 5.64 -37.64 -16.19
C GLU A 181 4.81 -38.38 -15.13
N GLY A 182 4.14 -39.45 -15.56
CA GLY A 182 3.06 -40.13 -14.83
C GLY A 182 3.52 -41.03 -13.69
N LYS A 183 4.33 -40.50 -12.77
CA LYS A 183 4.74 -41.20 -11.54
C LYS A 183 4.14 -40.61 -10.27
N ASP A 184 4.02 -39.28 -10.20
CA ASP A 184 3.66 -38.61 -8.93
C ASP A 184 2.15 -38.31 -8.82
N SER A 185 1.43 -38.16 -9.95
CA SER A 185 0.00 -37.83 -9.97
C SER A 185 -0.91 -38.91 -9.38
N PHE A 186 -0.53 -40.19 -9.51
CA PHE A 186 -1.34 -41.31 -9.02
C PHE A 186 -1.28 -41.46 -7.49
N THR A 187 -0.18 -41.05 -6.88
CA THR A 187 0.03 -41.11 -5.42
C THR A 187 -0.89 -40.16 -4.64
N THR A 188 -1.31 -39.04 -5.23
CA THR A 188 -2.12 -38.02 -4.54
C THR A 188 -3.61 -38.41 -4.42
N LEU A 189 -4.11 -39.21 -5.36
CA LEU A 189 -5.51 -39.69 -5.37
C LEU A 189 -5.81 -40.74 -4.28
N VAL A 190 -4.78 -41.28 -3.61
CA VAL A 190 -4.88 -42.24 -2.49
C VAL A 190 -5.63 -41.63 -1.28
N SER A 191 -5.78 -40.31 -1.24
CA SER A 191 -6.44 -39.54 -0.18
C SER A 191 -7.95 -39.80 -0.02
N ILE A 192 -8.61 -40.47 -0.98
CA ILE A 192 -10.04 -40.81 -0.92
C ILE A 192 -10.22 -42.33 -0.92
N PRO A 193 -10.56 -42.95 0.23
CA PRO A 193 -10.88 -44.38 0.30
C PRO A 193 -12.03 -44.75 -0.64
N ASP A 194 -11.94 -45.93 -1.26
CA ASP A 194 -12.97 -46.52 -2.13
C ASP A 194 -13.47 -45.62 -3.29
N LEU A 195 -12.66 -44.63 -3.72
CA LEU A 195 -13.01 -43.67 -4.78
C LEU A 195 -13.66 -44.29 -6.04
N PRO A 196 -13.19 -45.41 -6.61
CA PRO A 196 -13.86 -46.05 -7.75
C PRO A 196 -15.28 -46.54 -7.41
N LEU A 197 -15.46 -47.19 -6.25
CA LEU A 197 -16.77 -47.68 -5.80
C LEU A 197 -17.74 -46.54 -5.47
N ILE A 198 -17.23 -45.38 -5.05
CA ILE A 198 -18.02 -44.16 -4.86
C ILE A 198 -18.48 -43.61 -6.23
N ILE A 199 -17.55 -43.51 -7.19
CA ILE A 199 -17.83 -43.06 -8.57
C ILE A 199 -18.87 -43.97 -9.24
N ASP A 200 -18.70 -45.30 -9.17
CA ASP A 200 -19.64 -46.28 -9.72
C ASP A 200 -21.04 -46.14 -9.12
N ARG A 201 -21.15 -45.95 -7.79
CA ARG A 201 -22.44 -45.76 -7.11
C ARG A 201 -23.13 -44.45 -7.52
N ILE A 202 -22.38 -43.35 -7.64
CA ILE A 202 -22.91 -42.08 -8.14
C ILE A 202 -23.43 -42.25 -9.58
N PHE A 203 -22.64 -42.90 -10.44
CA PHE A 203 -23.03 -43.19 -11.82
C PHE A 203 -24.31 -44.03 -11.88
N CYS A 204 -24.43 -45.10 -11.08
CA CYS A 204 -25.65 -45.90 -11.00
C CYS A 204 -26.87 -45.06 -10.55
N GLU A 205 -26.73 -44.20 -9.55
CA GLU A 205 -27.82 -43.31 -9.10
C GLU A 205 -28.26 -42.32 -10.21
N MET A 206 -27.32 -41.78 -10.98
CA MET A 206 -27.58 -40.88 -12.11
C MET A 206 -28.22 -41.62 -13.31
N ALA A 207 -27.75 -42.83 -13.62
CA ALA A 207 -28.22 -43.62 -14.75
C ALA A 207 -29.57 -44.32 -14.49
N CYS A 208 -29.76 -44.92 -13.32
CA CYS A 208 -30.97 -45.69 -13.02
C CYS A 208 -32.22 -44.82 -12.84
N LYS A 209 -32.09 -43.55 -12.44
CA LYS A 209 -33.24 -42.67 -12.19
C LYS A 209 -33.67 -41.85 -13.42
N SER A 210 -32.73 -41.52 -14.31
CA SER A 210 -33.04 -40.86 -15.59
C SER A 210 -33.89 -41.72 -16.53
N TRP A 211 -33.83 -43.05 -16.43
CA TRP A 211 -34.62 -43.99 -17.24
C TRP A 211 -36.05 -44.24 -16.74
N VAL A 212 -36.39 -43.85 -15.51
CA VAL A 212 -37.65 -44.24 -14.83
C VAL A 212 -38.69 -43.11 -14.83
N GLY A 213 -38.39 -41.97 -15.44
CA GLY A 213 -39.26 -40.77 -15.41
C GLY A 213 -39.29 -40.08 -14.03
N SER A 214 -38.34 -40.40 -13.16
CA SER A 214 -38.12 -39.71 -11.88
C SER A 214 -37.57 -38.30 -12.13
N ASN A 215 -37.97 -37.33 -11.31
CA ASN A 215 -37.53 -35.95 -11.48
C ASN A 215 -36.03 -35.86 -11.18
N ALA A 216 -35.27 -35.05 -11.92
CA ALA A 216 -33.85 -34.80 -11.64
C ALA A 216 -33.60 -34.31 -10.19
N HIS A 217 -34.63 -33.79 -9.50
CA HIS A 217 -34.62 -33.55 -8.06
C HIS A 217 -34.30 -34.81 -7.25
N ASP A 218 -35.00 -35.92 -7.49
CA ASP A 218 -34.91 -37.13 -6.68
C ASP A 218 -33.53 -37.77 -6.80
N ALA A 219 -32.97 -37.78 -8.01
CA ALA A 219 -31.59 -38.19 -8.28
C ALA A 219 -30.57 -37.27 -7.58
N THR A 220 -30.76 -35.95 -7.65
CA THR A 220 -29.90 -34.96 -6.94
C THR A 220 -29.89 -35.20 -5.43
N ILE A 221 -31.07 -35.37 -4.81
CA ILE A 221 -31.20 -35.66 -3.38
C ILE A 221 -30.63 -37.04 -3.02
N SER A 222 -30.69 -38.02 -3.93
CA SER A 222 -30.12 -39.35 -3.70
C SER A 222 -28.59 -39.33 -3.72
N VAL A 223 -27.97 -38.62 -4.67
CA VAL A 223 -26.51 -38.39 -4.70
C VAL A 223 -26.05 -37.60 -3.47
N LEU A 224 -26.79 -36.57 -3.06
CA LEU A 224 -26.51 -35.79 -1.85
C LEU A 224 -26.53 -36.62 -0.56
N LYS A 225 -27.42 -37.62 -0.47
CA LYS A 225 -27.52 -38.59 0.63
C LYS A 225 -26.44 -39.68 0.57
N LEU A 226 -26.11 -40.18 -0.63
CA LEU A 226 -24.97 -41.10 -0.84
C LEU A 226 -23.65 -40.46 -0.38
N LEU A 227 -23.51 -39.15 -0.59
CA LEU A 227 -22.33 -38.36 -0.20
C LEU A 227 -22.51 -37.59 1.12
N ALA A 228 -23.43 -37.99 2.00
CA ALA A 228 -23.80 -37.23 3.20
C ALA A 228 -22.61 -36.83 4.10
N HIS A 229 -21.63 -37.72 4.23
CA HIS A 229 -20.46 -37.58 5.09
C HIS A 229 -19.32 -36.73 4.50
N PHE A 230 -19.37 -36.42 3.21
CA PHE A 230 -18.35 -35.61 2.54
C PHE A 230 -18.63 -34.11 2.74
N PRO A 231 -17.58 -33.26 2.84
CA PRO A 231 -17.73 -31.82 2.83
C PRO A 231 -18.28 -31.31 1.49
N TRP A 232 -18.90 -30.13 1.50
CA TRP A 232 -19.71 -29.59 0.40
C TRP A 232 -19.00 -29.60 -0.96
N GLU A 233 -17.75 -29.15 -1.02
CA GLU A 233 -16.93 -29.13 -2.21
C GLU A 233 -16.60 -30.55 -2.72
N ALA A 234 -16.37 -31.51 -1.81
CA ALA A 234 -16.15 -32.90 -2.18
C ALA A 234 -17.40 -33.57 -2.73
N LYS A 235 -18.61 -33.21 -2.24
CA LYS A 235 -19.87 -33.68 -2.85
C LYS A 235 -19.96 -33.29 -4.34
N VAL A 236 -19.56 -32.05 -4.67
CA VAL A 236 -19.56 -31.56 -6.07
C VAL A 236 -18.47 -32.27 -6.89
N VAL A 237 -17.22 -32.29 -6.42
CA VAL A 237 -16.08 -32.86 -7.17
C VAL A 237 -16.27 -34.37 -7.42
N LEU A 238 -16.77 -35.14 -6.44
CA LEU A 238 -17.06 -36.57 -6.62
C LEU A 238 -18.20 -36.81 -7.63
N THR A 239 -19.25 -35.99 -7.59
CA THR A 239 -20.33 -36.07 -8.60
C THR A 239 -19.81 -35.74 -10.00
N LEU A 240 -18.96 -34.70 -10.09
CA LEU A 240 -18.35 -34.29 -11.34
C LEU A 240 -17.32 -35.32 -11.86
N ALA A 241 -16.68 -36.10 -10.99
CA ALA A 241 -15.80 -37.21 -11.38
C ALA A 241 -16.57 -38.31 -12.12
N ALA A 242 -17.72 -38.73 -11.58
CA ALA A 242 -18.59 -39.73 -12.22
C ALA A 242 -19.15 -39.23 -13.56
N PHE A 243 -19.46 -37.93 -13.67
CA PHE A 243 -19.82 -37.31 -14.93
C PHE A 243 -18.65 -37.26 -15.92
N ALA A 244 -17.47 -36.81 -15.51
CA ALA A 244 -16.29 -36.70 -16.35
C ALA A 244 -15.87 -38.07 -16.92
N LEU A 245 -15.99 -39.14 -16.13
CA LEU A 245 -15.74 -40.51 -16.58
C LEU A 245 -16.71 -40.93 -17.71
N THR A 246 -18.00 -40.71 -17.54
CA THR A 246 -19.01 -41.09 -18.56
C THR A 246 -18.94 -40.24 -19.82
N TYR A 247 -18.69 -38.93 -19.68
CA TYR A 247 -18.45 -38.00 -20.79
C TYR A 247 -17.15 -38.34 -21.54
N GLY A 248 -16.09 -38.68 -20.81
CA GLY A 248 -14.81 -39.13 -21.36
C GLY A 248 -14.93 -40.45 -22.10
N GLU A 249 -15.65 -41.45 -21.56
CA GLU A 249 -15.95 -42.70 -22.26
C GLU A 249 -16.73 -42.45 -23.57
N PHE A 250 -17.75 -41.59 -23.53
CA PHE A 250 -18.54 -41.23 -24.71
C PHE A 250 -17.65 -40.66 -25.81
N TRP A 251 -16.83 -39.65 -25.50
CA TRP A 251 -15.96 -39.01 -26.49
C TRP A 251 -14.81 -39.92 -26.94
N LEU A 252 -14.23 -40.73 -26.05
CA LEU A 252 -13.20 -41.69 -26.42
C LEU A 252 -13.73 -42.71 -27.44
N LEU A 253 -14.96 -43.21 -27.26
CA LEU A 253 -15.61 -44.11 -28.21
C LEU A 253 -16.00 -43.40 -29.52
N ALA A 254 -16.57 -42.20 -29.44
CA ALA A 254 -17.00 -41.43 -30.61
C ALA A 254 -15.82 -41.02 -31.51
N GLN A 255 -14.72 -40.52 -30.93
CA GLN A 255 -13.54 -40.07 -31.66
C GLN A 255 -12.74 -41.23 -32.28
N ASN A 256 -12.71 -42.40 -31.63
CA ASN A 256 -11.92 -43.55 -32.10
C ASN A 256 -12.74 -44.59 -32.90
N TYR A 257 -14.04 -44.37 -33.13
CA TYR A 257 -14.95 -45.35 -33.76
C TYR A 257 -14.42 -45.91 -35.09
N SER A 258 -13.87 -45.06 -35.95
CA SER A 258 -13.35 -45.43 -37.27
C SER A 258 -11.95 -46.05 -37.24
N ALA A 259 -11.16 -45.77 -36.21
CA ALA A 259 -9.75 -46.16 -36.12
C ALA A 259 -9.49 -47.38 -35.24
N ASN A 260 -10.36 -47.67 -34.26
CA ASN A 260 -10.15 -48.71 -33.26
C ASN A 260 -11.30 -49.75 -33.27
N PRO A 261 -11.04 -51.02 -33.64
CA PRO A 261 -12.06 -52.07 -33.66
C PRO A 261 -12.75 -52.31 -32.32
N LEU A 262 -12.06 -52.17 -31.19
CA LEU A 262 -12.65 -52.31 -29.86
C LEU A 262 -13.64 -51.17 -29.58
N ALA A 263 -13.25 -49.93 -29.90
CA ALA A 263 -14.14 -48.77 -29.79
C ALA A 263 -15.38 -48.93 -30.69
N ASN A 264 -15.19 -49.44 -31.91
CA ASN A 264 -16.28 -49.75 -32.84
C ASN A 264 -17.27 -50.78 -32.26
N SER A 265 -16.76 -51.88 -31.69
CA SER A 265 -17.58 -52.92 -31.04
C SER A 265 -18.32 -52.42 -29.79
N MET A 266 -17.64 -51.67 -28.91
CA MET A 266 -18.25 -51.07 -27.72
C MET A 266 -19.29 -50.01 -28.09
N ALA A 267 -19.05 -49.22 -29.13
CA ALA A 267 -19.99 -48.23 -29.64
C ALA A 267 -21.26 -48.88 -30.20
N ARG A 268 -21.14 -49.97 -30.98
CA ARG A 268 -22.30 -50.76 -31.43
C ARG A 268 -23.13 -51.29 -30.25
N LEU A 269 -22.48 -51.77 -29.19
CA LEU A 269 -23.16 -52.27 -28.00
C LEU A 269 -23.87 -51.16 -27.20
N LYS A 270 -23.22 -50.00 -27.03
CA LYS A 270 -23.83 -48.77 -26.46
C LYS A 270 -24.81 -48.07 -27.43
N GLN A 271 -25.07 -48.64 -28.61
CA GLN A 271 -25.91 -48.10 -29.69
C GLN A 271 -25.56 -46.67 -30.16
N LEU A 272 -24.28 -46.28 -30.04
CA LEU A 272 -23.71 -45.02 -30.53
C LEU A 272 -23.80 -44.92 -32.07
N ARG A 273 -24.95 -44.47 -32.59
CA ARG A 273 -25.23 -44.31 -34.02
C ARG A 273 -24.60 -43.03 -34.57
N LEU A 274 -23.32 -43.16 -34.93
CA LEU A 274 -22.51 -42.28 -35.79
C LEU A 274 -22.92 -40.80 -35.88
N VAL A 275 -22.35 -40.00 -34.98
CA VAL A 275 -22.26 -38.52 -35.07
C VAL A 275 -21.67 -38.06 -36.42
N THR A 276 -20.93 -38.92 -37.13
CA THR A 276 -20.27 -38.60 -38.41
C THR A 276 -21.18 -38.56 -39.64
N GLU A 277 -22.40 -39.14 -39.61
CA GLU A 277 -23.28 -39.15 -40.79
C GLU A 277 -24.22 -37.93 -40.87
N GLN A 278 -24.50 -37.25 -39.75
CA GLN A 278 -25.31 -36.02 -39.70
C GLN A 278 -24.74 -34.99 -38.71
N SER A 279 -23.44 -34.74 -38.79
CA SER A 279 -22.69 -33.88 -37.85
C SER A 279 -23.27 -32.48 -37.66
N GLY A 280 -23.94 -31.91 -38.66
CA GLY A 280 -24.55 -30.57 -38.57
C GLY A 280 -25.85 -30.47 -37.75
N SER A 281 -26.49 -31.58 -37.34
CA SER A 281 -27.81 -31.54 -36.68
C SER A 281 -27.72 -31.46 -35.15
N PHE A 282 -26.71 -32.09 -34.55
CA PHE A 282 -26.58 -32.21 -33.08
C PHE A 282 -25.57 -31.22 -32.46
N THR A 283 -24.77 -30.51 -33.27
CA THR A 283 -23.77 -29.53 -32.80
C THR A 283 -24.33 -28.55 -31.78
N HIS A 284 -25.43 -27.87 -32.10
CA HIS A 284 -26.03 -26.87 -31.21
C HIS A 284 -26.49 -27.45 -29.84
N GLN A 285 -26.79 -28.74 -29.78
CA GLN A 285 -27.19 -29.42 -28.53
C GLN A 285 -25.95 -29.78 -27.70
N PHE A 286 -24.90 -30.32 -28.33
CA PHE A 286 -23.60 -30.52 -27.69
C PHE A 286 -22.97 -29.19 -27.24
N ASP A 287 -23.11 -28.10 -28.01
CA ASP A 287 -22.64 -26.76 -27.64
C ASP A 287 -23.35 -26.22 -26.39
N ALA A 288 -24.66 -26.42 -26.26
CA ALA A 288 -25.41 -26.05 -25.05
C ALA A 288 -24.96 -26.87 -23.83
N VAL A 289 -24.77 -28.18 -23.99
CA VAL A 289 -24.23 -29.04 -22.93
C VAL A 289 -22.79 -28.64 -22.57
N ASN A 290 -21.94 -28.31 -23.55
CA ASN A 290 -20.55 -27.88 -23.33
C ASN A 290 -20.47 -26.53 -22.57
N LYS A 291 -21.39 -25.59 -22.84
CA LYS A 291 -21.53 -24.37 -22.04
C LYS A 291 -21.94 -24.68 -20.60
N LEU A 292 -22.93 -25.56 -20.40
CA LEU A 292 -23.35 -25.99 -19.07
C LEU A 292 -22.19 -26.66 -18.30
N ILE A 293 -21.43 -27.53 -18.94
CA ILE A 293 -20.21 -28.15 -18.36
C ILE A 293 -19.18 -27.07 -17.97
N LYS A 294 -18.97 -26.06 -18.81
CA LYS A 294 -18.07 -24.92 -18.49
C LYS A 294 -18.56 -24.11 -17.28
N ALA A 295 -19.87 -23.90 -17.15
CA ALA A 295 -20.46 -23.25 -15.97
C ALA A 295 -20.32 -24.11 -14.71
N ILE A 296 -20.55 -25.43 -14.81
CA ILE A 296 -20.31 -26.41 -13.73
C ILE A 296 -18.84 -26.37 -13.27
N LEU A 297 -17.88 -26.41 -14.20
CA LEU A 297 -16.45 -26.35 -13.89
C LEU A 297 -16.07 -25.04 -13.18
N ASN A 298 -16.58 -23.91 -13.65
CA ASN A 298 -16.32 -22.60 -13.04
C ASN A 298 -16.87 -22.52 -11.61
N VAL A 299 -18.11 -22.97 -11.36
CA VAL A 299 -18.68 -23.01 -10.00
C VAL A 299 -17.94 -24.01 -9.10
N THR A 300 -17.56 -25.18 -9.64
CA THR A 300 -16.79 -26.19 -8.89
C THR A 300 -15.42 -25.64 -8.48
N ARG A 301 -14.75 -24.91 -9.37
CA ARG A 301 -13.47 -24.25 -9.05
C ARG A 301 -13.63 -23.24 -7.91
N CYS A 302 -14.71 -22.44 -7.89
CA CYS A 302 -15.00 -21.54 -6.77
C CYS A 302 -15.17 -22.25 -5.43
N PHE A 303 -15.74 -23.46 -5.39
CA PHE A 303 -15.82 -24.25 -4.14
C PHE A 303 -14.45 -24.72 -3.66
N VAL A 304 -13.56 -25.15 -4.57
CA VAL A 304 -12.20 -25.58 -4.23
C VAL A 304 -11.31 -24.39 -3.83
N ASP A 305 -11.36 -23.29 -4.58
CA ASP A 305 -10.59 -22.08 -4.28
C ASP A 305 -11.05 -21.38 -2.99
N PHE A 306 -12.34 -21.49 -2.63
CA PHE A 306 -12.84 -21.02 -1.32
C PHE A 306 -12.29 -21.86 -0.16
N LYS A 307 -12.16 -23.18 -0.32
CA LYS A 307 -11.61 -24.06 0.73
C LYS A 307 -10.17 -23.70 1.08
N ASP A 308 -9.38 -23.34 0.06
CA ASP A 308 -7.96 -23.05 0.19
C ASP A 308 -7.68 -21.61 0.68
N LEU A 309 -8.72 -20.81 0.97
CA LEU A 309 -8.56 -19.51 1.62
C LEU A 309 -7.97 -19.68 3.03
N PRO A 310 -6.90 -18.95 3.42
CA PRO A 310 -6.25 -19.06 4.73
C PRO A 310 -7.19 -18.76 5.93
N SER A 311 -7.80 -19.83 6.47
CA SER A 311 -8.83 -19.77 7.51
C SER A 311 -8.39 -19.07 8.80
N ILE A 312 -7.08 -19.08 9.12
CA ILE A 312 -6.52 -18.42 10.31
C ILE A 312 -6.80 -16.91 10.38
N TYR A 313 -6.96 -16.24 9.23
CA TYR A 313 -7.32 -14.81 9.19
C TYR A 313 -8.84 -14.57 9.20
N ILE A 314 -9.66 -15.59 8.95
CA ILE A 314 -11.12 -15.47 8.80
C ILE A 314 -11.80 -15.88 10.11
N MET A 315 -12.34 -14.91 10.84
CA MET A 315 -13.11 -15.20 12.05
C MET A 315 -14.46 -15.81 11.68
N GLU A 316 -14.94 -16.78 12.45
CA GLU A 316 -16.23 -17.45 12.20
C GLU A 316 -17.44 -16.51 12.33
N GLU A 317 -17.26 -15.37 13.02
CA GLU A 317 -18.24 -14.31 13.19
C GLU A 317 -18.33 -13.34 12.00
N GLU A 318 -17.45 -13.45 11.00
CA GLU A 318 -17.42 -12.53 9.85
C GLU A 318 -18.70 -12.68 8.99
N PRO A 319 -19.43 -11.58 8.72
CA PRO A 319 -20.77 -11.66 8.13
C PRO A 319 -20.78 -12.19 6.69
N THR A 320 -19.72 -11.96 5.90
CA THR A 320 -19.61 -12.49 4.53
C THR A 320 -19.40 -14.01 4.55
N LEU A 321 -18.52 -14.51 5.42
CA LEU A 321 -18.31 -15.93 5.67
C LEU A 321 -19.60 -16.62 6.15
N LYS A 322 -20.32 -16.01 7.10
CA LYS A 322 -21.59 -16.54 7.58
C LYS A 322 -22.66 -16.59 6.49
N ALA A 323 -22.75 -15.54 5.67
CA ALA A 323 -23.70 -15.50 4.57
C ALA A 323 -23.37 -16.51 3.46
N ILE A 324 -22.10 -16.72 3.10
CA ILE A 324 -21.74 -17.73 2.09
C ILE A 324 -21.84 -19.16 2.63
N LYS A 325 -21.54 -19.42 3.91
CA LYS A 325 -21.84 -20.71 4.57
C LYS A 325 -23.32 -21.09 4.42
N ASN A 326 -24.24 -20.14 4.56
CA ASN A 326 -25.68 -20.35 4.35
C ASN A 326 -26.08 -20.49 2.86
N TYR A 327 -25.23 -20.07 1.91
CA TYR A 327 -25.48 -20.18 0.47
C TYR A 327 -24.89 -21.46 -0.15
N PHE A 328 -23.95 -22.12 0.53
CA PHE A 328 -23.33 -23.37 0.10
C PHE A 328 -24.34 -24.50 -0.22
N PRO A 329 -25.33 -24.83 0.62
CA PRO A 329 -26.21 -25.97 0.38
C PRO A 329 -27.01 -25.84 -0.93
N ILE A 330 -27.58 -24.66 -1.17
CA ILE A 330 -28.37 -24.37 -2.38
C ILE A 330 -27.50 -24.28 -3.64
N ALA A 331 -26.29 -23.72 -3.55
CA ALA A 331 -25.34 -23.69 -4.65
C ALA A 331 -24.80 -25.09 -5.01
N VAL A 332 -24.51 -25.94 -4.02
CA VAL A 332 -24.14 -27.35 -4.25
C VAL A 332 -25.29 -28.11 -4.88
N TYR A 333 -26.53 -27.94 -4.38
CA TYR A 333 -27.72 -28.57 -4.97
C TYR A 333 -27.89 -28.21 -6.45
N TRP A 334 -27.82 -26.93 -6.82
CA TRP A 334 -27.95 -26.53 -8.22
C TRP A 334 -26.79 -27.07 -9.07
N THR A 335 -25.56 -27.13 -8.54
CA THR A 335 -24.40 -27.69 -9.27
C THR A 335 -24.55 -29.20 -9.49
N ILE A 336 -24.91 -29.97 -8.47
CA ILE A 336 -25.17 -31.41 -8.58
C ILE A 336 -26.37 -31.67 -9.50
N ARG A 337 -27.45 -30.89 -9.41
CA ARG A 337 -28.61 -31.02 -10.33
C ARG A 337 -28.20 -30.79 -11.79
N SER A 338 -27.37 -29.80 -12.06
CA SER A 338 -26.87 -29.54 -13.41
C SER A 338 -25.97 -30.66 -13.93
N ILE A 339 -25.16 -31.30 -13.07
CA ILE A 339 -24.36 -32.48 -13.44
C ILE A 339 -25.27 -33.68 -13.75
N VAL A 340 -26.28 -33.95 -12.91
CA VAL A 340 -27.30 -34.99 -13.13
C VAL A 340 -28.05 -34.75 -14.44
N GLY A 341 -28.47 -33.51 -14.70
CA GLY A 341 -29.14 -33.11 -15.95
C GLY A 341 -28.25 -33.28 -17.18
N ALA A 342 -27.00 -32.81 -17.14
CA ALA A 342 -26.05 -33.00 -18.23
C ALA A 342 -25.82 -34.49 -18.55
N ALA A 343 -25.66 -35.34 -17.52
CA ALA A 343 -25.53 -36.79 -17.70
C ALA A 343 -26.77 -37.42 -18.34
N ALA A 344 -27.96 -37.01 -17.91
CA ALA A 344 -29.22 -37.48 -18.48
C ALA A 344 -29.32 -37.10 -19.98
N HIS A 345 -29.05 -35.84 -20.34
CA HIS A 345 -29.07 -35.42 -21.75
C HIS A 345 -28.02 -36.14 -22.61
N ILE A 346 -26.78 -36.30 -22.13
CA ILE A 346 -25.76 -37.07 -22.87
C ILE A 346 -26.19 -38.53 -23.04
N THR A 347 -26.88 -39.11 -22.04
CA THR A 347 -27.43 -40.47 -22.13
C THR A 347 -28.57 -40.56 -23.15
N THR A 348 -29.54 -39.63 -23.16
CA THR A 348 -30.65 -39.65 -24.13
C THR A 348 -30.18 -39.37 -25.55
N LEU A 349 -29.22 -38.45 -25.74
CA LEU A 349 -28.55 -38.21 -27.02
C LEU A 349 -27.77 -39.44 -27.53
N THR A 350 -27.33 -40.33 -26.63
CA THR A 350 -26.65 -41.57 -26.98
C THR A 350 -27.63 -42.69 -27.35
N SER A 351 -28.79 -42.77 -26.68
CA SER A 351 -29.78 -43.85 -26.88
C SER A 351 -30.77 -43.62 -28.02
N SER A 352 -31.14 -42.37 -28.28
CA SER A 352 -32.40 -42.04 -28.96
C SER A 352 -32.18 -41.55 -30.40
N GLY A 353 -31.89 -42.48 -31.31
CA GLY A 353 -31.61 -42.16 -32.71
C GLY A 353 -32.84 -41.75 -33.55
N HIS A 354 -32.70 -40.65 -34.31
CA HIS A 354 -33.59 -40.12 -35.37
C HIS A 354 -35.04 -39.73 -35.03
N GLU A 355 -35.66 -40.27 -33.98
CA GLU A 355 -37.00 -39.80 -33.52
C GLU A 355 -36.91 -38.76 -32.39
N TYR A 356 -35.71 -38.41 -31.92
CA TYR A 356 -35.50 -37.42 -30.87
C TYR A 356 -35.55 -35.98 -31.40
N SER A 357 -36.76 -35.48 -31.63
CA SER A 357 -37.01 -34.03 -31.61
C SER A 357 -37.06 -33.61 -30.13
N PRO A 358 -36.04 -32.91 -29.59
CA PRO A 358 -36.04 -32.51 -28.19
C PRO A 358 -37.24 -31.60 -27.92
N SER A 359 -37.91 -31.79 -26.79
CA SER A 359 -38.95 -30.84 -26.41
C SER A 359 -38.33 -29.46 -26.18
N THR A 360 -39.08 -28.40 -26.48
CA THR A 360 -38.62 -27.02 -26.21
C THR A 360 -38.40 -26.77 -24.71
N ALA A 361 -38.95 -27.61 -23.84
CA ALA A 361 -38.67 -27.61 -22.41
C ALA A 361 -37.22 -28.05 -22.09
N GLU A 362 -36.72 -29.15 -22.67
CA GLU A 362 -35.37 -29.68 -22.39
C GLU A 362 -34.25 -28.69 -22.75
N ALA A 363 -34.31 -28.11 -23.95
CA ALA A 363 -33.33 -27.10 -24.38
C ALA A 363 -33.39 -25.82 -23.52
N TRP A 364 -34.57 -25.50 -23.00
CA TRP A 364 -34.77 -24.39 -22.06
C TRP A 364 -34.28 -24.72 -20.65
N GLU A 365 -34.41 -25.97 -20.16
CA GLU A 365 -33.86 -26.41 -18.87
C GLU A 365 -32.34 -26.34 -18.84
N ILE A 366 -31.63 -26.83 -19.87
CA ILE A 366 -30.17 -26.70 -20.00
C ILE A 366 -29.75 -25.22 -19.90
N SER A 367 -30.43 -24.34 -20.64
CA SER A 367 -30.15 -22.90 -20.68
C SER A 367 -30.44 -22.20 -19.33
N ASN A 368 -31.50 -22.63 -18.64
CA ASN A 368 -31.86 -22.16 -17.30
C ASN A 368 -30.81 -22.60 -16.25
N TRP A 369 -30.29 -23.82 -16.35
CA TRP A 369 -29.19 -24.29 -15.50
C TRP A 369 -27.88 -23.56 -15.79
N GLU A 370 -27.52 -23.30 -17.06
CA GLU A 370 -26.36 -22.49 -17.45
C GLU A 370 -26.43 -21.09 -16.83
N HIS A 371 -27.59 -20.42 -16.95
CA HIS A 371 -27.82 -19.11 -16.36
C HIS A 371 -27.74 -19.14 -14.83
N LYS A 372 -28.37 -20.13 -14.17
CA LYS A 372 -28.32 -20.27 -12.70
C LYS A 372 -26.90 -20.49 -12.18
N LEU A 373 -26.11 -21.35 -12.83
CA LEU A 373 -24.72 -21.56 -12.46
C LEU A 373 -23.84 -20.33 -12.73
N THR A 374 -24.12 -19.58 -13.79
CA THR A 374 -23.43 -18.29 -14.05
C THR A 374 -23.74 -17.28 -12.93
N THR A 375 -25.01 -17.16 -12.50
CA THR A 375 -25.39 -16.32 -11.35
C THR A 375 -24.70 -16.75 -10.05
N ILE A 376 -24.60 -18.06 -9.80
CA ILE A 376 -23.88 -18.62 -8.63
C ILE A 376 -22.39 -18.27 -8.72
N TYR A 377 -21.76 -18.48 -9.88
CA TYR A 377 -20.34 -18.16 -10.12
C TYR A 377 -20.03 -16.67 -9.86
N ASP A 378 -20.81 -15.76 -10.42
CA ASP A 378 -20.60 -14.31 -10.23
C ASP A 378 -20.74 -13.90 -8.74
N HIS A 379 -21.68 -14.54 -8.02
CA HIS A 379 -21.85 -14.32 -6.58
C HIS A 379 -20.65 -14.85 -5.78
N PHE A 380 -20.20 -16.08 -6.04
CA PHE A 380 -19.03 -16.68 -5.41
C PHE A 380 -17.76 -15.87 -5.67
N MET A 381 -17.47 -15.50 -6.93
CA MET A 381 -16.30 -14.69 -7.29
C MET A 381 -16.32 -13.32 -6.62
N SER A 382 -17.50 -12.68 -6.51
CA SER A 382 -17.67 -11.41 -5.80
C SER A 382 -17.38 -11.53 -4.30
N ILE A 383 -17.64 -12.69 -3.68
CA ILE A 383 -17.35 -12.96 -2.27
C ILE A 383 -15.88 -13.37 -2.08
N ILE A 384 -15.35 -14.29 -2.88
CA ILE A 384 -13.95 -14.75 -2.82
C ILE A 384 -13.02 -13.54 -2.93
N ARG A 385 -13.25 -12.62 -3.88
CA ARG A 385 -12.47 -11.38 -4.00
C ARG A 385 -12.50 -10.54 -2.72
N ARG A 386 -13.67 -10.36 -2.08
CA ARG A 386 -13.80 -9.60 -0.83
C ARG A 386 -13.10 -10.28 0.34
N LEU A 387 -13.18 -11.61 0.43
CA LEU A 387 -12.51 -12.38 1.47
C LEU A 387 -10.99 -12.29 1.29
N THR A 388 -10.47 -12.41 0.08
CA THR A 388 -9.05 -12.16 -0.22
C THR A 388 -8.65 -10.73 0.16
N GLU A 389 -9.41 -9.70 -0.24
CA GLU A 389 -9.16 -8.29 0.15
C GLU A 389 -9.11 -8.09 1.68
N LEU A 390 -9.95 -8.80 2.45
CA LEU A 390 -9.95 -8.76 3.91
C LEU A 390 -8.78 -9.56 4.54
N ILE A 391 -8.41 -10.71 3.97
CA ILE A 391 -7.29 -11.55 4.43
C ILE A 391 -5.96 -10.83 4.19
N GLU A 392 -5.76 -10.28 2.98
CA GLU A 392 -4.57 -9.50 2.62
C GLU A 392 -4.42 -8.31 3.58
N LYS A 393 -5.49 -7.53 3.80
CA LYS A 393 -5.48 -6.41 4.75
C LYS A 393 -5.14 -6.87 6.18
N LYS A 394 -5.78 -7.92 6.70
CA LYS A 394 -5.49 -8.44 8.05
C LYS A 394 -4.03 -8.87 8.19
N ARG A 395 -3.46 -9.50 7.16
CA ARG A 395 -2.05 -9.91 7.16
C ARG A 395 -1.11 -8.71 7.11
N GLU A 396 -1.44 -7.65 6.37
CA GLU A 396 -0.70 -6.38 6.40
C GLU A 396 -0.78 -5.68 7.76
N ASP A 397 -1.95 -5.69 8.41
CA ASP A 397 -2.15 -5.14 9.76
C ASP A 397 -1.37 -5.94 10.83
N GLU A 398 -1.41 -7.28 10.80
CA GLU A 398 -0.63 -8.15 11.72
C GLU A 398 0.89 -8.03 11.49
N ALA A 399 1.34 -7.95 10.23
CA ALA A 399 2.75 -7.76 9.90
C ALA A 399 3.25 -6.37 10.37
N TYR A 400 2.42 -5.34 10.24
CA TYR A 400 2.67 -4.00 10.77
C TYR A 400 2.77 -3.98 12.29
N GLU A 401 1.81 -4.58 13.01
CA GLU A 401 1.88 -4.69 14.48
C GLU A 401 3.11 -5.49 14.93
N THR A 402 3.44 -6.58 14.25
CA THR A 402 4.64 -7.39 14.50
C THR A 402 5.91 -6.55 14.33
N LEU A 403 6.01 -5.75 13.27
CA LEU A 403 7.13 -4.85 13.01
C LEU A 403 7.24 -3.73 14.07
N GLN A 404 6.13 -3.09 14.43
CA GLN A 404 6.09 -2.06 15.47
C GLN A 404 6.50 -2.61 16.85
N ASN A 405 6.02 -3.81 17.20
CA ASN A 405 6.43 -4.53 18.41
C ASN A 405 7.94 -4.85 18.38
N PHE A 406 8.47 -5.30 17.25
CA PHE A 406 9.88 -5.66 17.08
C PHE A 406 10.82 -4.43 17.18
N ILE A 407 10.43 -3.28 16.63
CA ILE A 407 11.26 -2.07 16.62
C ILE A 407 11.21 -1.31 17.96
N TYR A 408 10.05 -1.21 18.62
CA TYR A 408 9.90 -0.37 19.81
C TYR A 408 9.83 -1.10 21.15
N LYS A 409 9.46 -2.40 21.19
CA LYS A 409 9.27 -3.14 22.45
C LYS A 409 10.35 -4.19 22.73
N MET A 410 11.03 -4.69 21.69
CA MET A 410 12.17 -5.60 21.86
C MET A 410 13.47 -4.83 22.08
N ILE A 411 14.39 -5.42 22.85
CA ILE A 411 15.75 -4.92 23.04
C ILE A 411 16.69 -5.82 22.24
N HIS A 412 17.44 -5.24 21.31
CA HIS A 412 18.39 -5.95 20.46
C HIS A 412 19.81 -5.77 20.97
N ILE A 413 20.68 -6.75 20.70
CA ILE A 413 22.09 -6.71 21.13
C ILE A 413 22.89 -5.70 20.27
N ASP A 414 22.57 -5.67 18.98
CA ASP A 414 23.06 -4.70 18.00
C ASP A 414 21.94 -4.36 16.99
N ASN A 415 22.24 -3.45 16.07
CA ASN A 415 21.32 -2.91 15.07
C ASN A 415 20.95 -3.86 13.91
N ILE A 416 21.65 -4.98 13.70
CA ILE A 416 21.47 -5.83 12.51
C ILE A 416 20.06 -6.45 12.41
N PRO A 417 19.42 -6.98 13.48
CA PRO A 417 18.07 -7.53 13.39
C PRO A 417 17.02 -6.50 12.97
N VAL A 418 17.18 -5.24 13.39
CA VAL A 418 16.29 -4.13 13.00
C VAL A 418 16.51 -3.74 11.54
N LEU A 419 17.77 -3.65 11.10
CA LEU A 419 18.11 -3.35 9.72
C LEU A 419 17.63 -4.44 8.75
N ILE A 420 17.74 -5.72 9.11
CA ILE A 420 17.15 -6.84 8.35
C ILE A 420 15.64 -6.60 8.18
N ARG A 421 14.89 -6.37 9.28
CA ARG A 421 13.43 -6.18 9.23
C ARG A 421 12.97 -4.94 8.45
N LEU A 422 13.83 -3.93 8.28
CA LEU A 422 13.52 -2.70 7.53
C LEU A 422 13.97 -2.72 6.06
N ILE A 423 14.98 -3.52 5.71
CA ILE A 423 15.65 -3.46 4.41
C ILE A 423 15.56 -4.77 3.63
N ASP A 424 15.67 -5.91 4.31
CA ASP A 424 15.70 -7.24 3.68
C ASP A 424 14.37 -7.98 3.89
N GLY A 425 13.49 -7.88 2.89
CA GLY A 425 12.20 -8.56 2.91
C GLY A 425 12.26 -10.08 2.65
N LYS A 426 13.37 -10.63 2.10
CA LYS A 426 13.38 -12.03 1.58
C LYS A 426 14.75 -12.75 1.67
N ALA A 427 15.57 -12.46 2.68
CA ALA A 427 16.89 -13.08 2.88
C ALA A 427 17.84 -12.86 1.69
N ASP A 428 17.86 -11.63 1.14
CA ASP A 428 18.83 -11.23 0.13
C ASP A 428 20.23 -11.10 0.77
N PRO A 429 21.26 -11.84 0.30
CA PRO A 429 22.56 -11.84 0.96
C PRO A 429 23.33 -10.52 0.79
N LEU A 430 22.95 -9.64 -0.13
CA LEU A 430 23.65 -8.37 -0.41
C LEU A 430 22.65 -7.22 -0.65
N PRO A 431 21.80 -6.86 0.35
CA PRO A 431 20.66 -5.98 0.14
C PRO A 431 21.05 -4.49 0.07
N LEU A 432 22.30 -4.14 0.42
CA LEU A 432 22.83 -2.79 0.33
C LEU A 432 23.68 -2.61 -0.93
N TYR A 433 23.62 -1.40 -1.49
CA TYR A 433 24.54 -0.89 -2.49
C TYR A 433 25.42 0.20 -1.87
N ASP A 434 26.73 0.02 -1.93
CA ASP A 434 27.78 0.95 -1.53
C ASP A 434 28.01 1.93 -2.68
N CYS A 435 27.48 3.15 -2.59
CA CYS A 435 27.55 4.15 -3.68
C CYS A 435 28.99 4.66 -3.90
N SER A 436 29.82 4.68 -2.85
CA SER A 436 31.22 5.11 -2.93
C SER A 436 32.09 4.14 -3.73
N TYR A 437 31.94 2.84 -3.52
CA TYR A 437 32.71 1.79 -4.22
C TYR A 437 31.92 1.08 -5.34
N LYS A 438 30.66 1.49 -5.58
CA LYS A 438 29.76 1.04 -6.66
C LYS A 438 29.56 -0.48 -6.73
N ARG A 439 29.26 -1.08 -5.58
CA ARG A 439 29.14 -2.55 -5.39
C ARG A 439 28.02 -2.88 -4.41
N GLN A 440 27.53 -4.11 -4.42
CA GLN A 440 26.64 -4.60 -3.37
C GLN A 440 27.44 -5.04 -2.13
N VAL A 441 26.85 -4.91 -0.93
CA VAL A 441 27.46 -5.28 0.36
C VAL A 441 26.44 -5.89 1.33
N GLN A 442 26.94 -6.61 2.34
CA GLN A 442 26.12 -7.16 3.43
C GLN A 442 25.76 -6.07 4.44
N LEU A 443 24.64 -6.23 5.17
CA LEU A 443 24.26 -5.37 6.30
C LEU A 443 25.32 -5.32 7.41
N GLU A 444 26.17 -6.35 7.50
CA GLU A 444 27.24 -6.50 8.49
C GLU A 444 28.18 -5.29 8.60
N VAL A 445 28.37 -4.53 7.51
CA VAL A 445 29.20 -3.31 7.50
C VAL A 445 28.66 -2.19 8.40
N LEU A 446 27.42 -2.32 8.88
CA LEU A 446 26.74 -1.39 9.77
C LEU A 446 26.69 -1.85 11.24
N ARG A 447 27.14 -3.07 11.58
CA ARG A 447 26.96 -3.64 12.93
C ARG A 447 27.57 -2.74 14.00
N GLY A 448 26.75 -2.34 14.97
CA GLY A 448 27.21 -1.55 16.13
C GLY A 448 27.57 -0.09 15.81
N LYS A 449 27.24 0.41 14.63
CA LYS A 449 27.35 1.84 14.27
C LYS A 449 26.04 2.58 14.52
N ASN A 450 26.10 3.89 14.71
CA ASN A 450 24.91 4.74 14.54
C ASN A 450 24.54 4.74 13.05
N VAL A 451 23.27 4.53 12.73
CA VAL A 451 22.80 4.45 11.33
C VAL A 451 21.69 5.46 11.10
N LEU A 452 21.90 6.34 10.12
CA LEU A 452 20.97 7.38 9.71
C LEU A 452 20.23 6.91 8.46
N LEU A 453 18.98 6.48 8.64
CA LEU A 453 18.12 6.06 7.53
C LEU A 453 17.57 7.31 6.83
N LEU A 454 18.13 7.64 5.68
CA LEU A 454 17.61 8.66 4.78
C LEU A 454 16.42 8.04 4.04
N ILE A 455 15.22 8.53 4.32
CA ILE A 455 13.96 8.01 3.77
C ILE A 455 13.34 9.10 2.90
N SER A 456 13.08 8.79 1.63
CA SER A 456 12.53 9.75 0.66
C SER A 456 11.73 9.05 -0.43
N ASP A 457 11.05 9.83 -1.26
CA ASP A 457 10.68 9.39 -2.60
C ASP A 457 11.88 9.58 -3.57
N LEU A 458 11.66 9.48 -4.89
CA LEU A 458 12.67 9.76 -5.90
C LEU A 458 12.75 11.27 -6.29
N ASN A 459 12.09 12.16 -5.55
CA ASN A 459 12.02 13.62 -5.79
C ASN A 459 12.96 14.44 -4.88
N ILE A 460 14.03 13.84 -4.35
CA ILE A 460 15.12 14.57 -3.67
C ILE A 460 15.74 15.60 -4.64
N SER A 461 16.00 16.82 -4.17
CA SER A 461 16.71 17.85 -4.95
C SER A 461 18.23 17.63 -4.93
N GLN A 462 18.93 18.17 -5.93
CA GLN A 462 20.40 18.12 -5.97
C GLN A 462 21.04 19.02 -4.91
N GLU A 463 20.36 20.09 -4.50
CA GLU A 463 20.74 20.94 -3.36
C GLU A 463 20.60 20.19 -2.03
N GLU A 464 19.51 19.43 -1.85
CA GLU A 464 19.32 18.52 -0.71
C GLU A 464 20.47 17.49 -0.64
N LEU A 465 20.78 16.81 -1.75
CA LEU A 465 21.87 15.82 -1.79
C LEU A 465 23.27 16.43 -1.56
N SER A 466 23.57 17.57 -2.17
CA SER A 466 24.86 18.27 -2.04
C SER A 466 25.13 18.72 -0.59
N MET A 467 24.13 19.29 0.08
CA MET A 467 24.24 19.67 1.50
C MET A 467 24.46 18.45 2.39
N LEU A 468 23.75 17.35 2.14
CA LEU A 468 23.93 16.08 2.87
C LEU A 468 25.33 15.47 2.63
N GLU A 469 25.86 15.52 1.40
CA GLU A 469 27.23 15.09 1.07
C GLU A 469 28.28 15.93 1.81
N GLN A 470 28.13 17.26 1.84
CA GLN A 470 29.06 18.15 2.54
C GLN A 470 29.13 17.79 4.04
N ILE A 471 27.99 17.77 4.72
CA ILE A 471 27.93 17.53 6.18
C ILE A 471 28.45 16.13 6.53
N TYR A 472 28.20 15.14 5.68
CA TYR A 472 28.76 13.80 5.84
C TYR A 472 30.29 13.80 5.73
N ASN A 473 30.84 14.43 4.68
CA ASN A 473 32.28 14.48 4.41
C ASN A 473 33.08 15.32 5.44
N GLU A 474 32.45 16.24 6.16
CA GLU A 474 33.08 16.96 7.28
C GLU A 474 33.45 16.03 8.45
N THR A 475 32.79 14.87 8.59
CA THR A 475 32.97 13.95 9.73
C THR A 475 34.18 13.01 9.58
N LYS A 476 35.38 13.54 9.86
CA LYS A 476 36.68 12.84 9.81
C LYS A 476 36.84 11.55 10.65
N LEU A 477 35.79 11.06 11.30
CA LEU A 477 35.80 9.96 12.27
C LEU A 477 34.78 8.83 12.00
N HIS A 478 33.97 8.91 10.94
CA HIS A 478 32.96 7.88 10.57
C HIS A 478 32.09 7.39 11.76
N GLN A 479 31.63 8.32 12.60
CA GLN A 479 30.90 8.01 13.84
C GLN A 479 29.46 7.50 13.60
N TYR A 480 28.99 7.65 12.36
CA TYR A 480 27.72 7.16 11.85
C TYR A 480 27.84 6.86 10.34
N GLU A 481 26.90 6.06 9.84
CA GLU A 481 26.73 5.77 8.41
C GLU A 481 25.34 6.24 7.97
N ILE A 482 25.19 6.64 6.71
CA ILE A 482 23.87 6.94 6.12
C ILE A 482 23.43 5.73 5.27
N VAL A 483 22.13 5.42 5.28
CA VAL A 483 21.51 4.41 4.41
C VAL A 483 20.28 4.99 3.75
N TRP A 484 20.26 5.07 2.42
CA TRP A 484 19.10 5.55 1.66
C TRP A 484 18.07 4.43 1.44
N ILE A 485 16.87 4.63 1.98
CA ILE A 485 15.70 3.77 1.77
C ILE A 485 14.66 4.57 0.95
N PRO A 486 14.68 4.49 -0.40
CA PRO A 486 13.66 5.14 -1.22
C PRO A 486 12.33 4.39 -1.15
N ILE A 487 11.28 5.11 -0.77
CA ILE A 487 9.90 4.63 -0.69
C ILE A 487 9.15 5.06 -1.95
N VAL A 488 9.05 4.14 -2.91
CA VAL A 488 8.22 4.31 -4.12
C VAL A 488 6.81 3.78 -3.82
N ASP A 489 5.78 4.48 -4.30
CA ASP A 489 4.41 4.02 -4.09
C ASP A 489 4.06 2.80 -4.96
N ARG A 490 3.40 1.81 -4.35
CA ARG A 490 3.12 0.50 -4.99
C ARG A 490 2.13 0.57 -6.15
N SER A 491 1.42 1.69 -6.35
CA SER A 491 0.65 1.92 -7.57
C SER A 491 1.52 2.15 -8.82
N ILE A 492 2.79 2.53 -8.63
CA ILE A 492 3.75 2.80 -9.70
C ILE A 492 4.48 1.51 -10.05
N GLN A 493 4.27 0.98 -11.26
CA GLN A 493 5.05 -0.14 -11.75
C GLN A 493 6.52 0.25 -11.94
N TRP A 494 7.44 -0.60 -11.45
CA TRP A 494 8.87 -0.38 -11.57
C TRP A 494 9.33 -0.61 -13.02
N SER A 495 9.47 0.49 -13.75
CA SER A 495 9.86 0.53 -15.17
C SER A 495 11.28 1.09 -15.35
N ASP A 496 11.84 0.93 -16.54
CA ASP A 496 13.20 1.40 -16.88
C ASP A 496 13.39 2.91 -16.61
N VAL A 497 12.32 3.71 -16.73
CA VAL A 497 12.33 5.15 -16.41
C VAL A 497 12.46 5.40 -14.90
N VAL A 498 11.84 4.56 -14.07
CA VAL A 498 11.96 4.60 -12.60
C VAL A 498 13.35 4.11 -12.18
N GLN A 499 13.85 3.04 -12.82
CA GLN A 499 15.19 2.50 -12.58
C GLN A 499 16.29 3.53 -12.92
N ALA A 500 16.26 4.12 -14.12
CA ALA A 500 17.23 5.13 -14.53
C ALA A 500 17.20 6.39 -13.63
N ARG A 501 16.01 6.75 -13.12
CA ARG A 501 15.86 7.84 -12.14
C ARG A 501 16.49 7.49 -10.79
N PHE A 502 16.29 6.26 -10.29
CA PHE A 502 16.93 5.76 -9.08
C PHE A 502 18.46 5.75 -9.22
N GLU A 503 18.98 5.19 -10.32
CA GLU A 503 20.42 5.14 -10.60
C GLU A 503 21.06 6.52 -10.72
N GLY A 504 20.37 7.48 -11.34
CA GLY A 504 20.81 8.88 -11.41
C GLY A 504 20.96 9.57 -10.05
N LEU A 505 20.21 9.13 -9.03
CA LEU A 505 20.31 9.63 -7.65
C LEU A 505 21.43 8.96 -6.85
N LEU A 506 21.87 7.75 -7.21
CA LEU A 506 23.01 7.08 -6.57
C LEU A 506 24.34 7.78 -6.89
N GLY A 507 24.45 8.45 -8.03
CA GLY A 507 25.66 9.11 -8.53
C GLY A 507 26.39 10.05 -7.55
N PRO A 508 25.71 11.03 -6.93
CA PRO A 508 26.30 11.92 -5.93
C PRO A 508 26.43 11.32 -4.51
N MET A 509 25.81 10.17 -4.22
CA MET A 509 25.78 9.63 -2.87
C MET A 509 27.13 9.00 -2.47
N ARG A 510 27.61 9.30 -1.26
CA ARG A 510 28.82 8.68 -0.66
C ARG A 510 28.55 7.55 0.32
N TRP A 511 27.28 7.32 0.61
CA TRP A 511 26.79 6.41 1.64
C TRP A 511 26.14 5.17 1.02
N TYR A 512 25.43 4.35 1.81
CA TYR A 512 24.77 3.13 1.31
C TYR A 512 23.35 3.41 0.82
N SER A 513 22.82 2.57 -0.05
CA SER A 513 21.42 2.58 -0.49
C SER A 513 20.83 1.17 -0.46
N VAL A 514 19.51 1.03 -0.35
CA VAL A 514 18.83 -0.26 -0.58
C VAL A 514 18.94 -0.62 -2.07
N TYR A 515 19.55 -1.77 -2.39
CA TYR A 515 19.86 -2.12 -3.77
C TYR A 515 18.60 -2.38 -4.64
N GLN A 516 17.54 -2.94 -4.06
CA GLN A 516 16.28 -3.23 -4.77
C GLN A 516 15.06 -2.74 -3.98
N PRO A 517 14.71 -1.44 -4.09
CA PRO A 517 13.60 -0.85 -3.33
C PRO A 517 12.23 -1.47 -3.63
N SER A 518 12.05 -2.03 -4.83
CA SER A 518 10.85 -2.78 -5.23
C SER A 518 10.60 -4.07 -4.41
N LYS A 519 11.58 -4.55 -3.64
CA LYS A 519 11.43 -5.69 -2.70
C LYS A 519 10.95 -5.29 -1.30
N LEU A 520 10.85 -3.99 -0.97
CA LEU A 520 10.47 -3.53 0.37
C LEU A 520 9.05 -3.99 0.75
N ASP A 521 8.90 -4.45 2.00
CA ASP A 521 7.65 -5.05 2.49
C ASP A 521 6.51 -4.01 2.64
N ALA A 522 5.26 -4.50 2.57
CA ALA A 522 4.06 -3.67 2.76
C ALA A 522 4.04 -3.05 4.16
N ALA A 523 4.33 -3.87 5.18
CA ALA A 523 4.37 -3.46 6.58
C ALA A 523 5.45 -2.40 6.84
N VAL A 524 6.61 -2.50 6.16
CA VAL A 524 7.68 -1.49 6.25
C VAL A 524 7.24 -0.17 5.62
N ILE A 525 6.67 -0.19 4.41
CA ILE A 525 6.20 1.03 3.74
C ILE A 525 5.07 1.70 4.55
N LYS A 526 4.17 0.92 5.14
CA LYS A 526 3.11 1.39 6.05
C LYS A 526 3.71 1.99 7.33
N PHE A 527 4.60 1.27 8.02
CA PHE A 527 5.28 1.73 9.23
C PHE A 527 6.08 3.02 9.04
N VAL A 528 6.79 3.15 7.93
CA VAL A 528 7.51 4.38 7.57
C VAL A 528 6.56 5.57 7.38
N ARG A 529 5.37 5.35 6.78
CA ARG A 529 4.33 6.39 6.62
C ARG A 529 3.67 6.73 7.96
N ASP A 530 3.24 5.73 8.72
CA ASP A 530 2.35 5.88 9.87
C ASP A 530 3.11 6.25 11.17
N ASP A 531 4.17 5.52 11.52
CA ASP A 531 4.94 5.75 12.76
C ASP A 531 5.97 6.89 12.59
N TRP A 532 6.67 6.93 11.45
CA TRP A 532 7.69 7.95 11.17
C TRP A 532 7.17 9.18 10.43
N ASN A 533 5.86 9.22 10.11
CA ASN A 533 5.18 10.36 9.46
C ASN A 533 5.81 10.72 8.10
N PHE A 534 6.27 9.72 7.33
CA PHE A 534 6.80 9.96 5.99
C PHE A 534 5.68 10.21 4.97
N MET A 535 5.61 11.45 4.47
CA MET A 535 4.60 11.89 3.48
C MET A 535 5.20 12.31 2.12
N GLY A 536 6.41 11.85 1.81
CA GLY A 536 7.11 12.11 0.54
C GLY A 536 8.38 12.92 0.68
N LYS A 537 8.39 13.97 1.52
CA LYS A 537 9.61 14.76 1.73
C LYS A 537 10.67 14.00 2.54
N PRO A 538 11.99 14.17 2.24
CA PRO A 538 13.05 13.45 2.93
C PRO A 538 13.03 13.61 4.45
N ILE A 539 13.13 12.50 5.17
CA ILE A 539 13.36 12.42 6.61
C ILE A 539 14.61 11.59 6.89
N LEU A 540 15.19 11.74 8.08
CA LEU A 540 16.45 11.10 8.47
C LEU A 540 16.30 10.44 9.85
N VAL A 541 15.87 9.18 9.88
CA VAL A 541 15.62 8.44 11.13
C VAL A 541 16.95 7.97 11.71
N VAL A 542 17.18 8.18 13.00
CA VAL A 542 18.44 7.81 13.68
C VAL A 542 18.26 6.52 14.46
N LEU A 543 18.99 5.49 14.08
CA LEU A 543 19.20 4.28 14.87
C LEU A 543 20.53 4.37 15.63
N ASP A 544 20.53 3.98 16.89
CA ASP A 544 21.75 3.78 17.68
C ASP A 544 22.42 2.42 17.36
N PRO A 545 23.60 2.10 17.95
CA PRO A 545 24.28 0.81 17.75
C PRO A 545 23.45 -0.44 18.08
N GLN A 546 22.36 -0.29 18.83
CA GLN A 546 21.44 -1.35 19.27
C GLN A 546 20.16 -1.38 18.42
N GLY A 547 20.10 -0.59 17.33
CA GLY A 547 18.97 -0.54 16.41
C GLY A 547 17.78 0.24 16.94
N LYS A 548 17.90 0.92 18.07
CA LYS A 548 16.80 1.68 18.67
C LYS A 548 16.68 3.03 17.98
N VAL A 549 15.44 3.42 17.65
CA VAL A 549 15.13 4.77 17.16
C VAL A 549 15.38 5.78 18.28
N VAL A 550 16.34 6.70 18.07
CA VAL A 550 16.72 7.76 19.03
C VAL A 550 16.40 9.18 18.54
N SER A 551 16.04 9.33 17.26
CA SER A 551 15.31 10.48 16.73
C SER A 551 14.48 10.04 15.50
N PRO A 552 13.19 10.43 15.41
CA PRO A 552 12.35 10.08 14.27
C PRO A 552 12.67 10.91 13.02
N ASN A 553 13.30 12.08 13.16
CA ASN A 553 13.80 12.86 12.02
C ASN A 553 14.89 13.86 12.45
N ALA A 554 16.16 13.48 12.28
CA ALA A 554 17.30 14.34 12.53
C ALA A 554 17.70 15.24 11.35
N ILE A 555 16.97 15.24 10.22
CA ILE A 555 17.36 16.04 9.04
C ILE A 555 17.41 17.53 9.37
N HIS A 556 16.56 17.98 10.30
CA HIS A 556 16.55 19.34 10.80
C HIS A 556 17.78 19.65 11.66
N MET A 557 18.15 18.75 12.59
CA MET A 557 19.39 18.87 13.37
C MET A 557 20.62 18.97 12.47
N MET A 558 20.67 18.17 11.41
CA MET A 558 21.80 18.13 10.49
C MET A 558 21.90 19.44 9.68
N TYR A 559 20.78 20.01 9.23
CA TYR A 559 20.77 21.31 8.53
C TYR A 559 21.03 22.53 9.45
N ILE A 560 20.85 22.43 10.78
CA ILE A 560 21.08 23.53 11.73
C ILE A 560 22.48 23.46 12.37
N TRP A 561 22.96 22.27 12.74
CA TRP A 561 24.21 22.13 13.52
C TRP A 561 25.24 21.19 12.88
N GLY A 562 24.95 20.64 11.69
CA GLY A 562 25.87 19.79 10.94
C GLY A 562 26.37 18.59 11.75
N SER A 563 27.69 18.37 11.71
CA SER A 563 28.37 17.34 12.49
C SER A 563 28.27 17.54 14.01
N THR A 564 28.12 18.77 14.50
CA THR A 564 28.05 19.05 15.95
C THR A 564 26.74 18.58 16.61
N ALA A 565 25.72 18.27 15.80
CA ALA A 565 24.46 17.69 16.25
C ALA A 565 24.56 16.21 16.67
N PHE A 566 25.67 15.52 16.37
CA PHE A 566 25.93 14.15 16.83
C PHE A 566 25.76 14.03 18.37
N PRO A 567 25.14 12.96 18.92
CA PRO A 567 24.64 11.74 18.26
C PRO A 567 23.20 11.83 17.69
N PHE A 568 22.72 13.03 17.31
CA PHE A 568 21.44 13.24 16.61
C PHE A 568 20.17 12.74 17.34
N THR A 569 20.25 12.47 18.65
CA THR A 569 19.09 12.10 19.47
C THR A 569 18.18 13.30 19.77
N SER A 570 16.88 13.09 20.02
CA SER A 570 15.99 14.19 20.42
C SER A 570 16.42 14.91 21.70
N LYS A 571 17.04 14.20 22.67
CA LYS A 571 17.65 14.82 23.86
C LYS A 571 18.83 15.74 23.53
N ARG A 572 19.56 15.46 22.45
CA ARG A 572 20.63 16.32 21.93
C ARG A 572 20.04 17.53 21.20
N GLU A 573 18.92 17.38 20.51
CA GLU A 573 18.14 18.48 19.92
C GLU A 573 17.64 19.47 20.99
N GLU A 574 17.04 18.96 22.07
CA GLU A 574 16.65 19.75 23.25
C GLU A 574 17.85 20.48 23.89
N ALA A 575 18.95 19.76 24.14
CA ALA A 575 20.14 20.32 24.77
C ALA A 575 20.85 21.39 23.91
N LEU A 576 20.79 21.26 22.58
CA LEU A 576 21.28 22.29 21.65
C LEU A 576 20.40 23.54 21.75
N TRP A 577 19.07 23.40 21.66
CA TRP A 577 18.16 24.53 21.80
C TRP A 577 18.24 25.25 23.16
N LEU A 578 18.54 24.53 24.25
CA LEU A 578 18.73 25.11 25.58
C LEU A 578 20.06 25.86 25.76
N GLY A 579 21.09 25.53 24.96
CA GLY A 579 22.36 26.25 24.93
C GLY A 579 22.42 27.39 23.92
N GLU A 580 21.40 27.49 23.04
CA GLU A 580 21.39 28.42 21.91
C GLU A 580 20.74 29.77 22.24
N SER A 581 21.01 30.77 21.41
CA SER A 581 20.58 32.15 21.57
C SER A 581 20.31 32.81 20.21
N TRP A 582 19.42 33.81 20.17
CA TRP A 582 19.13 34.53 18.92
C TRP A 582 20.32 35.42 18.53
N LYS A 583 21.15 34.89 17.63
CA LYS A 583 22.42 35.45 17.15
C LYS A 583 22.53 35.32 15.63
N LEU A 584 23.42 36.09 15.03
CA LEU A 584 23.64 36.03 13.59
C LEU A 584 24.26 34.68 13.17
N GLU A 585 25.18 34.13 13.97
CA GLU A 585 25.80 32.82 13.73
C GLU A 585 24.76 31.70 13.58
N LEU A 586 23.69 31.69 14.40
CA LEU A 586 22.61 30.70 14.26
C LEU A 586 22.03 30.70 12.83
N LEU A 587 21.94 31.87 12.18
CA LEU A 587 21.41 32.05 10.83
C LEU A 587 22.42 31.78 9.71
N VAL A 588 23.71 32.04 9.92
CA VAL A 588 24.74 32.08 8.85
C VAL A 588 25.94 31.13 9.03
N ASP A 589 26.04 30.43 10.15
CA ASP A 589 27.16 29.50 10.38
C ASP A 589 27.21 28.38 9.33
N ALA A 590 28.42 28.02 8.94
CA ALA A 590 28.78 27.21 7.76
C ALA A 590 28.31 27.72 6.38
N ILE A 591 27.58 28.85 6.26
CA ILE A 591 27.03 29.32 4.97
C ILE A 591 28.05 30.11 4.15
N ASP A 592 28.70 31.12 4.73
CA ASP A 592 29.74 31.90 4.05
C ASP A 592 30.75 32.47 5.06
N HIS A 593 32.00 31.99 4.97
CA HIS A 593 33.10 32.39 5.86
C HIS A 593 33.32 33.91 5.92
N ARG A 594 33.01 34.64 4.84
CA ARG A 594 33.12 36.10 4.81
C ARG A 594 32.21 36.74 5.84
N ILE A 595 31.01 36.21 6.06
CA ILE A 595 30.09 36.74 7.08
C ILE A 595 30.62 36.44 8.48
N SER A 596 31.20 35.26 8.70
CA SER A 596 31.89 34.90 9.96
C SER A 596 33.06 35.85 10.28
N ASP A 597 33.81 36.29 9.26
CA ASP A 597 34.86 37.30 9.41
C ASP A 597 34.27 38.68 9.78
N LEU A 598 33.21 39.14 9.13
CA LEU A 598 32.54 40.42 9.46
C LEU A 598 31.93 40.42 10.88
N ILE A 599 31.43 39.27 11.34
CA ILE A 599 30.94 39.06 12.71
C ILE A 599 32.07 39.24 13.72
N ARG A 600 33.23 38.61 13.47
CA ARG A 600 34.41 38.69 14.34
C ARG A 600 35.01 40.11 14.37
N ASP A 601 34.94 40.85 13.26
CA ASP A 601 35.34 42.26 13.18
C ASP A 601 34.39 43.21 13.94
N GLY A 602 33.23 42.74 14.42
CA GLY A 602 32.26 43.55 15.18
C GLY A 602 31.56 44.65 14.37
N LYS A 603 31.47 44.49 13.04
CA LYS A 603 30.86 45.48 12.14
C LYS A 603 29.33 45.49 12.23
N TYR A 604 28.71 46.55 11.70
CA TYR A 604 27.28 46.52 11.38
C TYR A 604 27.08 45.75 10.07
N ILE A 605 26.23 44.73 10.09
CA ILE A 605 25.94 43.86 8.95
C ILE A 605 24.45 43.97 8.63
N LEU A 606 24.10 44.44 7.43
CA LEU A 606 22.73 44.52 6.93
C LEU A 606 22.52 43.46 5.83
N MET A 607 21.93 42.34 6.22
CA MET A 607 21.45 41.31 5.30
C MET A 607 20.11 41.75 4.72
N HIS A 608 19.92 41.56 3.41
CA HIS A 608 18.67 41.89 2.72
C HIS A 608 18.37 40.90 1.61
N GLY A 609 17.10 40.82 1.22
CA GLY A 609 16.68 40.01 0.09
C GLY A 609 15.36 40.50 -0.50
N GLY A 610 15.18 40.21 -1.78
CA GLY A 610 14.08 40.72 -2.57
C GLY A 610 14.28 40.38 -4.04
N ASP A 611 13.19 40.50 -4.77
CA ASP A 611 13.02 40.18 -6.20
C ASP A 611 12.95 41.47 -7.06
N ASP A 612 12.56 42.60 -6.49
CA ASP A 612 12.60 43.92 -7.12
C ASP A 612 13.97 44.61 -6.97
N ILE A 613 14.69 44.75 -8.09
CA ILE A 613 15.98 45.44 -8.17
C ILE A 613 15.87 46.96 -7.98
N GLU A 614 14.73 47.59 -8.28
CA GLU A 614 14.53 49.01 -8.00
C GLU A 614 14.36 49.26 -6.50
N TRP A 615 13.55 48.46 -5.80
CA TRP A 615 13.48 48.50 -4.34
C TRP A 615 14.86 48.25 -3.73
N ILE A 616 15.64 47.26 -4.21
CA ILE A 616 17.00 47.01 -3.72
C ILE A 616 17.88 48.26 -3.88
N ARG A 617 17.93 48.88 -5.06
CA ARG A 617 18.70 50.13 -5.30
C ARG A 617 18.29 51.27 -4.36
N LYS A 618 16.99 51.50 -4.20
CA LYS A 618 16.42 52.54 -3.31
C LYS A 618 16.77 52.24 -1.84
N PHE A 619 16.65 50.98 -1.43
CA PHE A 619 16.93 50.50 -0.07
C PHE A 619 18.42 50.60 0.29
N THR A 620 19.33 50.05 -0.53
CA THR A 620 20.78 50.10 -0.28
C THR A 620 21.32 51.52 -0.33
N GLY A 621 20.78 52.37 -1.23
CA GLY A 621 21.11 53.80 -1.27
C GLY A 621 20.74 54.53 0.02
N GLN A 622 19.50 54.36 0.50
CA GLN A 622 19.06 54.96 1.75
C GLN A 622 19.80 54.40 2.97
N ALA A 623 20.09 53.10 3.01
CA ALA A 623 20.87 52.48 4.07
C ALA A 623 22.29 53.05 4.17
N ARG A 624 22.93 53.31 3.02
CA ARG A 624 24.26 53.95 2.93
C ARG A 624 24.21 55.41 3.44
N ILE A 625 23.21 56.20 3.02
CA ILE A 625 22.99 57.58 3.51
C ILE A 625 22.81 57.60 5.04
N VAL A 626 22.01 56.68 5.60
CA VAL A 626 21.82 56.56 7.06
C VAL A 626 23.12 56.14 7.75
N ALA A 627 23.90 55.23 7.17
CA ALA A 627 25.18 54.79 7.72
C ALA A 627 26.22 55.93 7.80
N ASP A 628 26.40 56.65 6.71
CA ASP A 628 27.30 57.81 6.62
C ASP A 628 26.88 58.90 7.62
N SER A 629 25.57 59.19 7.69
CA SER A 629 24.99 60.20 8.58
C SER A 629 24.91 59.77 10.06
N ALA A 630 25.10 58.49 10.36
CA ALA A 630 25.28 57.94 11.71
C ALA A 630 26.77 57.70 12.07
N GLY A 631 27.69 57.82 11.11
CA GLY A 631 29.12 57.55 11.31
C GLY A 631 29.46 56.06 11.50
N ILE A 632 28.61 55.14 11.06
CA ILE A 632 28.78 53.70 11.26
C ILE A 632 29.41 53.01 10.05
N LYS A 633 30.23 51.97 10.30
CA LYS A 633 30.76 51.10 9.25
C LYS A 633 29.75 50.00 8.94
N LEU A 634 28.93 50.24 7.92
CA LEU A 634 27.89 49.32 7.45
C LEU A 634 28.38 48.46 6.29
N GLU A 635 28.28 47.15 6.44
CA GLU A 635 28.50 46.14 5.40
C GLU A 635 27.15 45.58 4.97
N MET A 636 26.86 45.55 3.66
CA MET A 636 25.57 45.05 3.15
C MET A 636 25.75 43.71 2.44
N VAL A 637 24.83 42.76 2.70
CA VAL A 637 24.87 41.40 2.13
C VAL A 637 23.52 41.05 1.50
N TYR A 638 23.51 40.78 0.19
CA TYR A 638 22.32 40.25 -0.50
C TYR A 638 22.24 38.73 -0.39
N VAL A 639 21.10 38.27 0.09
CA VAL A 639 20.78 36.87 0.40
C VAL A 639 19.67 36.34 -0.51
N GLY A 640 18.77 37.19 -1.01
CA GLY A 640 17.64 36.78 -1.86
C GLY A 640 16.46 36.17 -1.09
N LYS A 641 15.68 35.32 -1.78
CA LYS A 641 14.37 34.80 -1.31
C LYS A 641 14.18 33.31 -1.59
N SER A 642 13.37 32.69 -0.73
CA SER A 642 12.63 31.44 -0.85
C SER A 642 12.40 30.89 -2.25
N HIS A 643 11.54 31.61 -2.97
CA HIS A 643 10.84 31.12 -4.17
C HIS A 643 11.27 31.83 -5.45
N ALA A 644 12.30 32.68 -5.36
CA ALA A 644 12.86 33.35 -6.52
C ALA A 644 13.52 32.30 -7.44
N GLN A 645 13.12 32.26 -8.71
CA GLN A 645 13.75 31.36 -9.69
C GLN A 645 15.27 31.52 -9.69
N ARG A 646 16.02 30.43 -9.92
CA ARG A 646 17.49 30.46 -10.11
C ARG A 646 17.93 31.55 -11.11
N ASN A 647 17.15 31.71 -12.18
CA ASN A 647 17.35 32.73 -13.22
C ASN A 647 17.04 34.17 -12.74
N ALA A 648 16.07 34.35 -11.85
CA ALA A 648 15.74 35.65 -11.26
C ALA A 648 16.81 36.07 -10.23
N ILE A 649 17.21 35.16 -9.33
CA ILE A 649 18.31 35.36 -8.38
C ILE A 649 19.59 35.75 -9.14
N SER A 650 19.93 35.03 -10.22
CA SER A 650 21.10 35.33 -11.05
C SER A 650 21.05 36.73 -11.69
N LYS A 651 19.89 37.15 -12.22
CA LYS A 651 19.70 38.50 -12.79
C LYS A 651 19.86 39.61 -11.73
N VAL A 652 19.22 39.46 -10.57
CA VAL A 652 19.31 40.43 -9.47
C VAL A 652 20.73 40.49 -8.91
N THR A 653 21.38 39.33 -8.73
CA THR A 653 22.78 39.21 -8.30
C THR A 653 23.73 39.92 -9.27
N ALA A 654 23.55 39.73 -10.58
CA ALA A 654 24.36 40.40 -11.60
C ALA A 654 24.21 41.93 -11.55
N ALA A 655 22.99 42.44 -11.36
CA ALA A 655 22.73 43.88 -11.23
C ALA A 655 23.30 44.47 -9.93
N ILE A 656 23.24 43.74 -8.81
CA ILE A 656 23.85 44.17 -7.54
C ILE A 656 25.38 44.27 -7.65
N LEU A 657 26.00 43.38 -8.42
CA LEU A 657 27.44 43.35 -8.65
C LEU A 657 27.90 44.36 -9.73
N SER A 658 27.06 44.76 -10.68
CA SER A 658 27.37 45.86 -11.61
C SER A 658 27.27 47.23 -10.96
N ASP A 659 26.36 47.37 -10.00
CA ASP A 659 25.98 48.66 -9.39
C ASP A 659 26.66 48.91 -8.02
N ASP A 660 27.51 47.98 -7.57
CA ASP A 660 28.23 47.96 -6.27
C ASP A 660 27.32 48.30 -5.06
N LEU A 661 26.19 47.59 -4.97
CA LEU A 661 25.17 47.84 -3.94
C LEU A 661 25.44 47.06 -2.65
N SER A 662 25.91 45.81 -2.75
CA SER A 662 26.15 44.92 -1.61
C SER A 662 26.93 43.66 -2.00
N LEU A 663 27.56 43.00 -1.02
CA LEU A 663 28.16 41.67 -1.20
C LEU A 663 27.06 40.63 -1.50
N CYS A 664 27.18 39.85 -2.57
CA CYS A 664 26.26 38.74 -2.82
C CYS A 664 26.77 37.42 -2.24
N LEU A 665 25.84 36.56 -1.79
CA LEU A 665 26.05 35.10 -1.79
C LEU A 665 26.14 34.64 -3.25
N LYS A 666 27.27 34.05 -3.65
CA LYS A 666 27.60 33.85 -5.07
C LYS A 666 26.95 32.64 -5.72
N ASP A 667 26.61 31.62 -4.94
CA ASP A 667 25.98 30.38 -5.42
C ASP A 667 24.50 30.32 -4.97
N PRO A 668 23.54 30.07 -5.89
CA PRO A 668 22.17 29.73 -5.53
C PRO A 668 22.01 28.60 -4.49
N THR A 669 22.95 27.65 -4.37
CA THR A 669 22.90 26.64 -3.29
C THR A 669 23.06 27.27 -1.91
N THR A 670 23.86 28.34 -1.78
CA THR A 670 24.08 29.08 -0.53
C THR A 670 22.80 29.83 -0.11
N VAL A 671 22.09 30.43 -1.08
CA VAL A 671 20.78 31.07 -0.88
C VAL A 671 19.74 30.04 -0.41
N TRP A 672 19.67 28.89 -1.10
CA TRP A 672 18.80 27.79 -0.68
C TRP A 672 19.14 27.29 0.72
N SER A 673 20.43 27.18 1.05
CA SER A 673 20.92 26.69 2.35
C SER A 673 20.47 27.57 3.51
N PHE A 674 20.56 28.90 3.37
CA PHE A 674 20.07 29.86 4.38
C PHE A 674 18.59 29.63 4.71
N TRP A 675 17.74 29.55 3.69
CA TRP A 675 16.30 29.36 3.88
C TRP A 675 15.93 27.94 4.32
N ARG A 676 16.62 26.92 3.81
CA ARG A 676 16.49 25.52 4.24
C ARG A 676 16.80 25.38 5.73
N ARG A 677 17.88 26.01 6.19
CA ARG A 677 18.32 26.08 7.60
C ARG A 677 17.24 26.71 8.48
N ILE A 678 16.79 27.93 8.18
CA ILE A 678 15.77 28.64 8.98
C ILE A 678 14.43 27.89 8.98
N GLN A 679 13.96 27.37 7.83
CA GLN A 679 12.74 26.57 7.79
C GLN A 679 12.89 25.28 8.62
N SER A 680 14.09 24.69 8.66
CA SER A 680 14.38 23.53 9.50
C SER A 680 14.46 23.85 10.99
N MET A 681 14.84 25.07 11.40
CA MET A 681 14.69 25.52 12.79
C MET A 681 13.23 25.48 13.24
N LEU A 682 12.31 26.02 12.41
CA LEU A 682 10.87 25.97 12.71
C LEU A 682 10.36 24.52 12.76
N LEU A 683 10.78 23.66 11.82
CA LEU A 683 10.36 22.26 11.80
C LEU A 683 10.93 21.44 12.98
N SER A 684 12.14 21.75 13.45
CA SER A 684 12.70 21.22 14.70
C SER A 684 11.87 21.65 15.93
N LYS A 685 11.49 22.93 16.01
CA LYS A 685 10.59 23.42 17.08
C LYS A 685 9.19 22.82 17.01
N ILE A 686 8.68 22.50 15.82
CA ILE A 686 7.43 21.74 15.64
C ILE A 686 7.61 20.28 16.08
N GLN A 687 8.74 19.65 15.75
CA GLN A 687 9.07 18.28 16.13
C GLN A 687 9.14 18.07 17.65
N LEU A 688 9.68 19.05 18.38
CA LEU A 688 9.75 19.07 19.85
C LEU A 688 8.47 19.62 20.54
N GLU A 689 7.40 19.87 19.78
CA GLU A 689 6.14 20.48 20.27
C GLU A 689 6.31 21.89 20.91
N GLN A 690 7.44 22.56 20.68
CA GLN A 690 7.79 23.88 21.21
C GLN A 690 7.30 25.06 20.34
N ALA A 691 6.78 24.80 19.14
CA ALA A 691 6.49 25.84 18.14
C ALA A 691 5.46 26.90 18.55
N ASP A 692 4.59 26.62 19.51
CA ASP A 692 3.64 27.60 20.08
C ASP A 692 4.05 28.11 21.47
N ASN A 693 5.33 27.95 21.85
CA ASN A 693 5.86 28.59 23.04
C ASN A 693 6.12 30.09 22.78
N HIS A 694 5.28 30.96 23.36
CA HIS A 694 5.45 32.42 23.28
C HIS A 694 6.56 32.97 24.18
N SER A 695 7.09 32.20 25.14
CA SER A 695 8.27 32.63 25.90
C SER A 695 9.59 32.35 25.15
N ASP A 696 9.56 31.55 24.08
CA ASP A 696 10.73 31.24 23.28
C ASP A 696 10.94 32.32 22.20
N ILE A 697 11.83 33.27 22.51
CA ILE A 697 12.25 34.36 21.62
C ILE A 697 12.73 33.80 20.28
N ILE A 698 13.52 32.73 20.26
CA ILE A 698 14.09 32.16 19.04
C ILE A 698 12.96 31.68 18.12
N THR A 699 11.98 30.97 18.65
CA THR A 699 10.80 30.50 17.89
C THR A 699 10.00 31.67 17.30
N GLN A 700 9.79 32.75 18.04
CA GLN A 700 9.05 33.92 17.53
C GLN A 700 9.82 34.65 16.43
N GLU A 701 11.13 34.82 16.57
CA GLU A 701 11.97 35.51 15.59
C GLU A 701 12.14 34.69 14.29
N ILE A 702 12.25 33.36 14.38
CA ILE A 702 12.18 32.44 13.23
C ILE A 702 10.84 32.59 12.50
N LYS A 703 9.72 32.59 13.24
CA LYS A 703 8.37 32.77 12.66
C LYS A 703 8.27 34.11 11.91
N ARG A 704 8.79 35.21 12.46
CA ARG A 704 8.83 36.52 11.78
C ARG A 704 9.62 36.46 10.47
N LEU A 705 10.87 36.00 10.53
CA LEU A 705 11.77 35.97 9.37
C LEU A 705 11.23 35.09 8.22
N LEU A 706 10.62 33.94 8.54
CA LEU A 706 9.95 33.09 7.54
C LEU A 706 8.67 33.69 6.97
N SER A 707 7.99 34.59 7.69
CA SER A 707 6.82 35.29 7.16
C SER A 707 7.20 36.36 6.12
N TYR A 708 8.35 37.02 6.29
CA TYR A 708 8.84 38.04 5.36
C TYR A 708 9.40 37.46 4.04
N ASP A 709 9.75 36.17 4.02
CA ASP A 709 10.06 35.42 2.80
C ASP A 709 8.83 35.25 1.88
N ARG A 710 7.64 35.17 2.49
CA ARG A 710 6.37 34.85 1.83
C ARG A 710 5.57 36.07 1.42
N SER A 711 5.93 37.26 1.88
CA SER A 711 5.24 38.51 1.56
C SER A 711 5.76 39.16 0.27
N PRO A 712 4.92 39.93 -0.45
CA PRO A 712 5.33 40.73 -1.59
C PRO A 712 6.14 41.96 -1.13
N GLY A 713 7.28 42.22 -1.79
CA GLY A 713 8.30 43.17 -1.34
C GLY A 713 9.51 42.48 -0.72
N GLY A 714 10.54 43.25 -0.34
CA GLY A 714 11.77 42.69 0.23
C GLY A 714 11.70 42.37 1.73
N TRP A 715 12.83 41.99 2.30
CA TRP A 715 13.07 41.83 3.74
C TRP A 715 14.48 42.32 4.09
N ALA A 716 14.70 42.66 5.37
CA ALA A 716 16.03 43.04 5.86
C ALA A 716 16.26 42.63 7.33
N LEU A 717 17.52 42.37 7.67
CA LEU A 717 18.04 42.05 9.00
C LEU A 717 19.35 42.80 9.24
N LEU A 718 19.41 43.59 10.31
CA LEU A 718 20.59 44.30 10.81
C LEU A 718 21.15 43.57 12.04
N ALA A 719 22.46 43.38 12.06
CA ALA A 719 23.22 42.88 13.19
C ALA A 719 24.42 43.80 13.54
N GLU A 720 24.91 43.69 14.76
CA GLU A 720 26.12 44.31 15.28
C GLU A 720 27.05 43.19 15.78
N GLY A 721 28.02 42.80 14.95
CA GLY A 721 28.76 41.55 15.10
C GLY A 721 27.81 40.34 15.18
N SER A 722 27.91 39.58 16.27
CA SER A 722 27.03 38.43 16.58
C SER A 722 25.58 38.83 16.89
N THR A 723 25.33 40.05 17.37
CA THR A 723 24.03 40.43 17.95
C THR A 723 23.06 40.84 16.86
N VAL A 724 21.96 40.09 16.67
CA VAL A 724 20.85 40.54 15.80
C VAL A 724 20.18 41.75 16.44
N VAL A 725 20.24 42.90 15.79
CA VAL A 725 19.69 44.17 16.28
C VAL A 725 18.22 44.29 15.89
N LEU A 726 17.89 44.04 14.63
CA LEU A 726 16.54 44.26 14.10
C LEU A 726 16.33 43.49 12.81
N HIS A 727 15.12 42.96 12.57
CA HIS A 727 14.68 42.55 11.25
C HIS A 727 13.25 43.03 10.98
N GLY A 728 12.80 42.91 9.74
CA GLY A 728 11.48 43.36 9.33
C GLY A 728 11.19 43.18 7.85
N HIS A 729 9.91 43.31 7.52
CA HIS A 729 9.47 43.47 6.14
C HIS A 729 10.09 44.70 5.48
N GLY A 730 10.40 44.60 4.19
CA GLY A 730 11.18 45.58 3.44
C GLY A 730 10.50 46.95 3.32
N SER A 731 9.16 47.02 3.39
CA SER A 731 8.43 48.29 3.49
C SER A 731 8.72 48.99 4.83
N THR A 732 8.41 48.33 5.96
CA THR A 732 8.60 48.83 7.32
C THR A 732 10.07 49.19 7.61
N PHE A 733 11.02 48.36 7.15
CA PHE A 733 12.45 48.62 7.32
C PHE A 733 12.91 49.82 6.48
N TYR A 734 12.44 49.94 5.23
CA TYR A 734 12.75 51.11 4.39
C TYR A 734 12.16 52.41 4.95
N THR A 735 10.91 52.39 5.44
CA THR A 735 10.29 53.54 6.13
C THR A 735 11.08 53.94 7.38
N THR A 736 11.52 52.96 8.18
CA THR A 736 12.40 53.18 9.35
C THR A 736 13.68 53.93 8.97
N LEU A 737 14.30 53.60 7.84
CA LEU A 737 15.49 54.28 7.32
C LEU A 737 15.20 55.66 6.69
N LEU A 738 14.03 55.86 6.08
CA LEU A 738 13.60 57.17 5.57
C LEU A 738 13.29 58.17 6.68
N GLN A 739 12.77 57.69 7.81
CA GLN A 739 12.43 58.53 8.97
C GLN A 739 13.65 59.02 9.78
N TYR A 740 14.85 58.47 9.51
CA TYR A 740 16.08 58.72 10.26
C TYR A 740 16.33 60.21 10.58
N GLU A 741 16.53 61.02 9.55
CA GLU A 741 16.87 62.46 9.66
C GLU A 741 15.81 63.30 10.38
N LYS A 742 14.55 62.86 10.42
CA LYS A 742 13.42 63.64 10.93
C LYS A 742 12.94 63.21 12.32
N GLU A 743 13.00 61.91 12.63
CA GLU A 743 12.33 61.35 13.82
C GLU A 743 13.30 60.79 14.86
N TRP A 744 14.40 60.13 14.47
CA TRP A 744 15.23 59.35 15.44
C TRP A 744 16.75 59.55 15.37
N LYS A 745 17.28 60.32 14.42
CA LYS A 745 18.72 60.70 14.37
C LYS A 745 19.24 61.29 15.68
N ASN A 746 18.45 62.13 16.34
CA ASN A 746 18.82 62.71 17.65
C ASN A 746 18.88 61.68 18.79
N GLU A 747 18.19 60.54 18.67
CA GLU A 747 18.24 59.46 19.66
C GLU A 747 19.52 58.62 19.54
N VAL A 748 20.17 58.58 18.37
CA VAL A 748 21.46 57.89 18.17
C VAL A 748 22.55 58.44 19.09
N ALA A 749 22.62 59.75 19.25
CA ALA A 749 23.60 60.41 20.12
C ALA A 749 23.40 60.12 21.63
N LEU A 750 22.21 59.61 22.01
CA LEU A 750 21.86 59.30 23.40
C LEU A 750 21.89 57.79 23.70
N LEU A 751 21.53 56.95 22.72
CA LEU A 751 21.31 55.52 22.91
C LEU A 751 22.32 54.62 22.16
N GLY A 752 23.04 55.17 21.18
CA GLY A 752 23.76 54.40 20.17
C GLY A 752 22.82 53.88 19.06
N PHE A 753 23.37 53.67 17.86
CA PHE A 753 22.59 53.40 16.64
C PHE A 753 21.64 52.20 16.79
N ALA A 754 22.15 51.06 17.26
CA ALA A 754 21.38 49.82 17.42
C ALA A 754 20.18 49.96 18.38
N ARG A 755 20.32 50.71 19.48
CA ARG A 755 19.22 50.94 20.43
C ARG A 755 18.24 51.99 19.94
N ALA A 756 18.71 53.02 19.24
CA ALA A 756 17.86 54.04 18.64
C ALA A 756 16.95 53.45 17.55
N ILE A 757 17.48 52.64 16.63
CA ILE A 757 16.65 52.00 15.58
C ILE A 757 15.65 51.00 16.15
N GLN A 758 16.02 50.22 17.18
CA GLN A 758 15.08 49.36 17.93
C GLN A 758 13.98 50.18 18.61
N ALA A 759 14.32 51.28 19.26
CA ALA A 759 13.36 52.15 19.93
C ALA A 759 12.41 52.83 18.94
N HIS A 760 12.91 53.26 17.78
CA HIS A 760 12.07 53.83 16.72
C HIS A 760 11.13 52.79 16.10
N LYS A 761 11.63 51.62 15.68
CA LYS A 761 10.74 50.58 15.13
C LYS A 761 9.67 50.15 16.15
N ARG A 762 9.98 50.01 17.44
CA ARG A 762 8.94 49.73 18.47
C ARG A 762 7.87 50.83 18.56
N LYS A 763 8.21 52.11 18.38
CA LYS A 763 7.22 53.21 18.30
C LYS A 763 6.40 53.14 17.01
N PHE A 764 6.99 52.65 15.92
CA PHE A 764 6.35 52.48 14.61
C PHE A 764 5.36 51.31 14.61
N ASP A 765 5.79 50.14 15.09
CA ASP A 765 4.98 48.91 15.17
C ASP A 765 3.76 49.05 16.13
N ILE A 766 3.76 50.04 17.02
CA ILE A 766 2.62 50.41 17.88
C ILE A 766 1.62 51.36 17.17
N ARG A 767 2.05 52.05 16.10
CA ARG A 767 1.25 53.03 15.35
C ARG A 767 0.58 52.45 14.12
N GLU A 768 1.22 51.51 13.43
CA GLU A 768 0.63 50.79 12.31
C GLU A 768 -0.06 49.49 12.76
N ALA A 769 -1.01 48.99 11.97
CA ALA A 769 -1.64 47.71 12.25
C ALA A 769 -0.68 46.54 11.94
N PRO A 770 -0.48 45.57 12.84
CA PRO A 770 0.49 44.49 12.63
C PRO A 770 0.11 43.62 11.43
N TYR A 771 1.04 43.46 10.48
CA TYR A 771 0.89 42.52 9.38
C TYR A 771 0.68 41.10 9.91
N CYS A 772 -0.36 40.41 9.44
CA CYS A 772 -0.56 39.01 9.79
C CYS A 772 0.40 38.13 8.99
N ALA A 773 1.20 37.32 9.70
CA ALA A 773 2.11 36.36 9.09
C ALA A 773 1.38 35.30 8.26
N ARG A 774 2.08 34.72 7.27
CA ARG A 774 1.62 33.57 6.49
C ARG A 774 2.69 32.49 6.47
N PHE A 775 2.28 31.24 6.63
CA PHE A 775 3.14 30.06 6.53
C PHE A 775 2.51 29.02 5.59
N ASP A 776 3.20 28.64 4.52
CA ASP A 776 2.76 27.55 3.64
C ASP A 776 3.51 26.25 4.01
N PHE A 777 2.78 25.26 4.51
CA PHE A 777 3.32 23.92 4.79
C PHE A 777 2.83 22.93 3.70
N PRO A 778 3.72 22.37 2.87
CA PRO A 778 3.34 21.34 1.91
C PRO A 778 2.76 20.12 2.61
N THR A 779 1.71 19.51 2.05
CA THR A 779 1.08 18.29 2.57
C THR A 779 2.03 17.07 2.63
N SER A 780 3.15 17.12 1.92
CA SER A 780 4.21 16.11 1.96
C SER A 780 5.19 16.25 3.15
N VAL A 781 5.02 17.28 4.00
CA VAL A 781 5.71 17.40 5.30
C VAL A 781 4.81 16.80 6.38
N GLY A 782 5.09 15.57 6.82
CA GLY A 782 4.13 14.80 7.63
C GLY A 782 3.81 15.34 9.03
N ARG A 783 4.63 16.24 9.59
CA ARG A 783 4.31 16.96 10.84
C ARG A 783 3.89 18.40 10.56
N ILE A 784 2.63 18.61 10.17
CA ILE A 784 2.00 19.94 10.10
C ILE A 784 1.36 20.27 11.45
N PRO A 785 1.58 21.46 12.03
CA PRO A 785 0.90 21.90 13.25
C PRO A 785 -0.64 21.80 13.17
N LYS A 786 -1.28 21.51 14.32
CA LYS A 786 -2.74 21.46 14.45
C LYS A 786 -3.36 22.87 14.47
N GLY A 787 -2.63 23.83 15.03
CA GLY A 787 -2.85 25.27 14.93
C GLY A 787 -1.49 25.98 15.02
N MET A 788 -1.50 27.31 14.98
CA MET A 788 -0.34 28.15 15.29
C MET A 788 -0.84 29.54 15.68
N GLN A 789 -0.14 30.26 16.54
CA GLN A 789 -0.37 31.71 16.74
C GLN A 789 0.62 32.56 15.92
N CYS A 790 0.11 33.69 15.41
CA CYS A 790 0.85 34.66 14.61
C CYS A 790 1.88 35.43 15.46
N PRO A 791 3.16 35.53 15.06
CA PRO A 791 4.19 36.20 15.86
C PRO A 791 4.04 37.73 15.95
N GLU A 792 3.24 38.35 15.07
CA GLU A 792 3.06 39.81 15.04
C GLU A 792 1.81 40.27 15.81
N CYS A 793 0.68 39.59 15.63
CA CYS A 793 -0.60 39.96 16.26
C CYS A 793 -1.04 39.03 17.42
N ASN A 794 -0.33 37.91 17.67
CA ASN A 794 -0.66 36.88 18.67
C ASN A 794 -2.06 36.26 18.56
N LEU A 795 -2.76 36.46 17.44
CA LEU A 795 -4.01 35.77 17.15
C LEU A 795 -3.74 34.35 16.63
N ALA A 796 -4.67 33.43 16.90
CA ALA A 796 -4.68 32.11 16.31
C ALA A 796 -4.85 32.20 14.78
N MET A 797 -4.02 31.48 14.03
CA MET A 797 -4.00 31.51 12.57
C MET A 797 -5.00 30.50 11.99
N GLU A 798 -5.72 30.90 10.94
CA GLU A 798 -6.60 29.98 10.20
C GLU A 798 -5.77 29.01 9.33
N LYS A 799 -6.16 27.73 9.32
CA LYS A 799 -5.56 26.70 8.48
C LYS A 799 -6.31 26.58 7.15
N GLN A 800 -5.76 27.18 6.11
CA GLN A 800 -6.25 27.07 4.73
C GLN A 800 -5.48 25.99 3.94
N VAL A 801 -6.08 25.46 2.88
CA VAL A 801 -5.45 24.51 1.95
C VAL A 801 -5.39 25.14 0.56
N THR A 802 -4.19 25.28 0.02
CA THR A 802 -3.94 25.87 -1.30
C THR A 802 -3.52 24.79 -2.31
N PHE A 803 -4.08 24.87 -3.52
CA PHE A 803 -3.59 24.11 -4.67
C PHE A 803 -2.60 24.99 -5.43
N VAL A 804 -1.41 24.46 -5.72
CA VAL A 804 -0.34 25.15 -6.46
C VAL A 804 -0.10 24.41 -7.78
N CYS A 805 -0.11 25.11 -8.89
CA CYS A 805 0.16 24.56 -10.20
C CYS A 805 1.67 24.45 -10.43
N CYS A 806 2.12 23.37 -11.07
CA CYS A 806 3.54 23.16 -11.42
C CYS A 806 4.14 24.24 -12.34
N HIS A 807 3.30 25.10 -12.92
CA HIS A 807 3.71 26.22 -13.78
C HIS A 807 3.69 27.60 -13.08
N GLU A 808 3.20 27.74 -11.83
CA GLU A 808 3.06 29.07 -11.20
C GLU A 808 4.40 29.77 -10.95
N GLY A 809 5.50 29.03 -10.85
CA GLY A 809 6.84 29.60 -10.84
C GLY A 809 7.17 30.44 -12.08
N ALA A 810 6.45 30.28 -13.20
CA ALA A 810 6.67 30.98 -14.47
C ALA A 810 5.65 32.10 -14.79
N LEU A 811 4.63 32.32 -13.94
CA LEU A 811 3.52 33.25 -14.22
C LEU A 811 3.31 34.36 -13.18
N ALA A 812 4.21 34.49 -12.20
CA ALA A 812 4.27 35.64 -11.29
C ALA A 812 4.79 36.94 -11.96
N SER A 813 4.31 37.24 -13.17
CA SER A 813 4.68 38.44 -13.94
C SER A 813 3.57 38.83 -14.94
N ALA A 814 2.36 39.07 -14.44
CA ALA A 814 1.27 39.72 -15.13
C ALA A 814 0.54 40.65 -14.16
N GLU A 815 0.43 41.93 -14.49
CA GLU A 815 -0.03 42.98 -13.57
C GLU A 815 -1.55 43.00 -13.41
N LEU A 816 -2.00 43.38 -12.21
CA LEU A 816 -3.41 43.40 -11.82
C LEU A 816 -4.08 44.72 -12.27
N THR A 817 -4.24 44.93 -13.58
CA THR A 817 -4.86 46.14 -14.14
C THR A 817 -5.88 45.90 -15.27
N SER A 818 -7.08 46.45 -15.04
CA SER A 818 -8.13 46.81 -16.02
C SER A 818 -9.10 45.69 -16.51
N PRO A 819 -10.33 46.06 -16.98
CA PRO A 819 -11.51 45.18 -16.85
C PRO A 819 -11.96 44.44 -18.12
N LEU A 820 -12.93 43.54 -17.90
CA LEU A 820 -13.66 42.74 -18.89
C LEU A 820 -14.09 43.51 -20.16
N PRO A 821 -13.74 43.03 -21.36
CA PRO A 821 -14.46 43.35 -22.59
C PRO A 821 -15.87 42.74 -22.56
N GLN A 822 -16.87 43.49 -23.01
CA GLN A 822 -18.24 42.98 -23.12
C GLN A 822 -18.37 42.00 -24.29
N ALA A 823 -19.08 40.88 -24.07
CA ALA A 823 -19.38 39.92 -25.13
C ALA A 823 -20.49 40.45 -26.06
N VAL A 824 -20.18 40.57 -27.36
CA VAL A 824 -21.19 40.77 -28.41
C VAL A 824 -21.79 39.40 -28.76
N PRO A 825 -23.12 39.23 -28.78
CA PRO A 825 -23.73 37.95 -29.14
C PRO A 825 -23.60 37.68 -30.66
N PRO A 826 -23.48 36.41 -31.08
CA PRO A 826 -23.65 36.04 -32.49
C PRO A 826 -25.10 36.27 -32.92
N ALA A 827 -25.32 36.43 -34.22
CA ALA A 827 -26.66 36.59 -34.80
C ALA A 827 -27.31 35.22 -35.13
N VAL A 828 -28.65 35.21 -35.07
CA VAL A 828 -29.59 34.08 -35.29
C VAL A 828 -29.68 33.11 -34.11
#